data_AF-A0A0E3NIA4-F1
#
_entry.id   AF-A0A0E3NIA4-F1
#
_cell.length_a   1.000
_cell.length_b   1.000
_cell.length_c   1.000
_cell.angle_alpha   90.00
_cell.angle_beta   90.00
_cell.angle_gamma   90.00
#
_symmetry.space_group_name_H-M   'P 1'
#
loop_
_entity.id
_entity.type
_entity.pdbx_description
1 polymer ?
#
loop_
_entity_poly.entity_id
_entity_poly.type
_entity_poly.pdbx_seq_one_letter_code
_entity_poly.pdbx_strand_id
1 'polypeptide(L)'
;MIGIRVIANRKIKTKIIDFVLLTILVFSLCSIPGMAHESDNQELMAQVFALAEANLGDIGPEDTLIITDLGSPAESYVFLDDFYSEFYGRELQYTENLLVVQNARNAPLWFAFFNKSSGNCTYIEVSYGDENEISYQATETIDFDELSKNKKSIAAWNEKVSTKVFNGREFAILTISNAWATGNLDYGLMQCLELHNHFCPGVSSGFVLANWMEENYPLEEGVSYTVFSCPKWCKEDVFVKRWDATPGKGGIFVSALTDEEIEAIGNSPAGIFVVTDKNAGTMKAVALGFDFDVVNAKCGAKEGDPAWLSKYLMDLWLMDRENWDEEGLVTKIAAIDIDKDTLSDMKRAGSNPYEVLGLLNSTGNVNPPVDDKELMDQVFSTAEAELGALGPENTFILTDIGSPADSDSFLNDFYSEFYGKELQYTKNLLVVQNARNAPLWFAFFDKSSGSCTYIEVSYGDEDQISYQVTENIEFDTLSGSPESIAAWNEKVNSAVFNGREFAILTISNAWATGNLDYELMQCLQLHNHFCPGVSSGFVLANWMEDNYPLEEGVSYTVFSSPRWCKEDVFVKRWDATPGKGGIFVSDLTDEEVDAIGSNLAGIFVVKDRNAGTLKAVVLGYNSDVVSANCGAKEDDPSWVSKYQKDLWLMNPENWGDLVTELAAIDIDEATLNEMNQADTNPYEVLGLLNSAEDASSLSLESTESVTV
;
A
#
# COMPACT_ATOMS: atom_id res chain seq x y z
N MET A 1 80.92 38.95 -12.76
CA MET A 1 81.23 37.51 -12.90
C MET A 1 80.04 36.71 -12.37
N ILE A 2 79.78 35.50 -12.86
CA ILE A 2 78.50 34.81 -12.66
C ILE A 2 78.38 34.24 -11.23
N GLY A 3 77.22 34.43 -10.60
CA GLY A 3 76.84 33.81 -9.32
C GLY A 3 75.35 33.48 -9.33
N ILE A 4 75.00 32.20 -9.33
CA ILE A 4 73.64 31.72 -9.63
C ILE A 4 72.79 31.56 -8.36
N ARG A 5 71.53 32.00 -8.41
CA ARG A 5 70.52 31.77 -7.36
C ARG A 5 70.15 30.28 -7.28
N VAL A 6 70.37 29.64 -6.12
CA VAL A 6 69.70 28.37 -5.77
C VAL A 6 69.31 28.37 -4.28
N ILE A 7 68.11 28.89 -3.97
CA ILE A 7 67.22 28.55 -2.83
C ILE A 7 65.85 29.15 -3.19
N ALA A 8 64.91 28.32 -3.64
CA ALA A 8 63.51 28.67 -3.93
C ALA A 8 62.64 27.44 -4.25
N ASN A 9 63.23 26.41 -4.87
CA ASN A 9 62.48 25.42 -5.65
C ASN A 9 62.19 24.07 -4.96
N ARG A 10 62.20 24.02 -3.62
CA ARG A 10 61.82 22.81 -2.84
C ARG A 10 60.44 22.94 -2.18
N LYS A 11 60.20 24.00 -1.39
CA LYS A 11 58.90 24.19 -0.68
C LYS A 11 57.69 24.32 -1.60
N ILE A 12 57.85 24.84 -2.82
CA ILE A 12 56.77 24.93 -3.81
C ILE A 12 56.46 23.55 -4.42
N LYS A 13 57.49 22.75 -4.73
CA LYS A 13 57.28 21.39 -5.27
C LYS A 13 56.60 20.45 -4.27
N THR A 14 56.94 20.51 -2.99
CA THR A 14 56.24 19.72 -1.96
C THR A 14 54.76 20.11 -1.94
N LYS A 15 54.42 21.39 -1.76
CA LYS A 15 53.01 21.83 -1.73
C LYS A 15 52.20 21.52 -3.00
N ILE A 16 52.81 21.50 -4.18
CA ILE A 16 52.12 21.09 -5.42
C ILE A 16 51.91 19.57 -5.46
N ILE A 17 52.87 18.78 -5.00
CA ILE A 17 52.71 17.31 -4.89
C ILE A 17 51.67 16.97 -3.82
N ASP A 18 51.71 17.62 -2.66
CA ASP A 18 50.72 17.46 -1.59
C ASP A 18 49.31 17.83 -2.07
N PHE A 19 49.16 18.93 -2.83
CA PHE A 19 47.87 19.34 -3.39
C PHE A 19 47.38 18.37 -4.46
N VAL A 20 48.24 17.94 -5.40
CA VAL A 20 47.86 16.96 -6.43
C VAL A 20 47.49 15.61 -5.82
N LEU A 21 48.21 15.15 -4.78
CA LEU A 21 47.85 13.94 -4.05
C LEU A 21 46.53 14.09 -3.29
N LEU A 22 46.25 15.26 -2.69
CA LEU A 22 44.97 15.53 -2.04
C LEU A 22 43.82 15.58 -3.06
N THR A 23 44.03 16.19 -4.23
CA THR A 23 43.04 16.20 -5.33
C THR A 23 42.78 14.79 -5.84
N ILE A 24 43.82 13.96 -6.03
CA ILE A 24 43.65 12.54 -6.43
C ILE A 24 42.95 11.74 -5.33
N LEU A 25 43.21 12.00 -4.05
CA LEU A 25 42.52 11.33 -2.94
C LEU A 25 41.04 11.70 -2.88
N VAL A 26 40.70 12.98 -3.10
CA VAL A 26 39.29 13.43 -3.16
C VAL A 26 38.57 12.85 -4.37
N PHE A 27 39.18 12.85 -5.57
CA PHE A 27 38.63 12.15 -6.75
C PHE A 27 38.67 10.61 -6.67
N SER A 28 39.27 10.04 -5.61
CA SER A 28 39.25 8.60 -5.30
C SER A 28 38.35 8.27 -4.09
N LEU A 29 37.65 9.27 -3.55
CA LEU A 29 36.64 9.13 -2.49
C LEU A 29 35.26 9.66 -2.92
N CYS A 30 35.21 10.51 -3.95
CA CYS A 30 34.00 10.69 -4.77
C CYS A 30 33.86 9.51 -5.74
N SER A 31 33.51 8.33 -5.21
CA SER A 31 32.82 7.32 -6.02
C SER A 31 31.56 7.95 -6.58
N ILE A 32 31.36 7.86 -7.90
CA ILE A 32 30.08 8.21 -8.52
C ILE A 32 29.20 6.95 -8.37
N PRO A 33 28.13 6.96 -7.57
CA PRO A 33 27.19 5.84 -7.56
C PRO A 33 26.54 5.73 -8.95
N GLY A 34 26.37 4.49 -9.45
CA GLY A 34 25.74 4.24 -10.76
C GLY A 34 26.65 3.79 -11.91
N MET A 35 27.87 3.26 -11.65
CA MET A 35 28.69 2.59 -12.69
C MET A 35 29.44 1.33 -12.22
N ALA A 36 29.18 0.86 -11.01
CA ALA A 36 29.79 -0.37 -10.45
C ALA A 36 28.76 -1.30 -9.78
N HIS A 37 27.46 -1.04 -9.93
CA HIS A 37 26.40 -1.75 -9.22
C HIS A 37 25.60 -2.69 -10.15
N GLU A 38 25.36 -2.31 -11.41
CA GLU A 38 24.59 -3.10 -12.38
C GLU A 38 25.18 -4.51 -12.64
N SER A 39 26.51 -4.67 -12.63
CA SER A 39 27.14 -5.99 -12.83
C SER A 39 26.90 -6.96 -11.68
N ASP A 40 26.91 -6.42 -10.45
CA ASP A 40 26.92 -7.21 -9.22
C ASP A 40 25.48 -7.49 -8.74
N ASN A 41 24.49 -6.82 -9.33
CA ASN A 41 23.06 -7.10 -9.15
C ASN A 41 22.59 -8.27 -10.03
N GLN A 42 22.99 -8.26 -11.31
CA GLN A 42 22.67 -9.34 -12.25
C GLN A 42 23.25 -10.70 -11.81
N GLU A 43 24.46 -10.72 -11.24
CA GLU A 43 25.02 -11.96 -10.69
C GLU A 43 24.28 -12.44 -9.43
N LEU A 44 23.63 -11.57 -8.65
CA LEU A 44 22.89 -11.98 -7.45
C LEU A 44 21.57 -12.68 -7.80
N MET A 45 20.75 -12.13 -8.71
CA MET A 45 19.48 -12.77 -9.09
C MET A 45 19.72 -14.11 -9.80
N ALA A 46 20.70 -14.19 -10.70
CA ALA A 46 21.11 -15.44 -11.32
C ALA A 46 21.57 -16.49 -10.28
N GLN A 47 22.27 -16.09 -9.21
CA GLN A 47 22.62 -16.98 -8.09
C GLN A 47 21.40 -17.45 -7.28
N VAL A 48 20.42 -16.57 -7.03
CA VAL A 48 19.18 -16.92 -6.31
C VAL A 48 18.38 -18.00 -7.07
N PHE A 49 18.15 -17.80 -8.37
CA PHE A 49 17.47 -18.80 -9.20
C PHE A 49 18.29 -20.10 -9.33
N ALA A 50 19.61 -20.02 -9.58
CA ALA A 50 20.47 -21.20 -9.68
C ALA A 50 20.57 -21.99 -8.35
N LEU A 51 20.45 -21.33 -7.20
CA LEU A 51 20.37 -22.00 -5.90
C LEU A 51 19.02 -22.70 -5.70
N ALA A 52 17.92 -22.11 -6.14
CA ALA A 52 16.62 -22.77 -6.13
C ALA A 52 16.65 -24.04 -7.01
N GLU A 53 17.16 -23.94 -8.22
CA GLU A 53 17.35 -25.05 -9.17
C GLU A 53 18.25 -26.16 -8.59
N ALA A 54 19.35 -25.80 -7.93
CA ALA A 54 20.26 -26.76 -7.30
C ALA A 54 19.62 -27.57 -6.15
N ASN A 55 18.56 -27.06 -5.52
CA ASN A 55 17.87 -27.70 -4.40
C ASN A 55 16.54 -28.38 -4.80
N LEU A 56 15.84 -27.86 -5.81
CA LEU A 56 14.52 -28.36 -6.24
C LEU A 56 14.58 -29.23 -7.51
N GLY A 57 15.61 -29.06 -8.34
CA GLY A 57 15.64 -29.52 -9.73
C GLY A 57 15.16 -28.42 -10.69
N ASP A 58 14.93 -28.79 -11.95
CA ASP A 58 14.48 -27.87 -12.99
C ASP A 58 13.16 -27.19 -12.56
N ILE A 59 13.14 -25.85 -12.51
CA ILE A 59 11.95 -25.05 -12.21
C ILE A 59 11.28 -24.58 -13.51
N GLY A 60 9.96 -24.40 -13.47
CA GLY A 60 9.13 -24.08 -14.63
C GLY A 60 7.64 -23.96 -14.31
N PRO A 61 6.81 -23.50 -15.26
CA PRO A 61 5.48 -22.95 -14.99
C PRO A 61 4.45 -23.95 -14.44
N GLU A 62 4.52 -25.25 -14.79
CA GLU A 62 3.54 -26.25 -14.34
C GLU A 62 3.55 -26.49 -12.81
N ASP A 63 4.69 -26.25 -12.15
CA ASP A 63 4.99 -26.79 -10.82
C ASP A 63 5.58 -25.77 -9.84
N THR A 64 5.91 -24.55 -10.27
CA THR A 64 6.69 -23.59 -9.45
C THR A 64 5.86 -22.41 -8.99
N LEU A 65 5.92 -22.09 -7.70
CA LEU A 65 5.52 -20.78 -7.16
C LEU A 65 6.74 -20.08 -6.58
N ILE A 66 6.90 -18.79 -6.85
CA ILE A 66 7.88 -17.92 -6.22
C ILE A 66 7.12 -16.89 -5.36
N ILE A 67 7.46 -16.83 -4.08
CA ILE A 67 6.98 -15.77 -3.17
C ILE A 67 8.19 -14.93 -2.76
N THR A 68 8.09 -13.61 -2.81
CA THR A 68 9.19 -12.69 -2.46
C THR A 68 8.65 -11.36 -1.96
N ASP A 69 9.41 -10.61 -1.16
CA ASP A 69 9.09 -9.22 -0.82
C ASP A 69 9.83 -8.16 -1.67
N LEU A 70 10.47 -8.60 -2.75
CA LEU A 70 11.25 -7.76 -3.68
C LEU A 70 10.55 -6.46 -4.07
N GLY A 71 11.23 -5.34 -3.79
CA GLY A 71 10.73 -3.99 -3.98
C GLY A 71 10.21 -3.32 -2.70
N SER A 72 9.85 -4.08 -1.65
CA SER A 72 9.33 -3.52 -0.39
C SER A 72 10.44 -3.14 0.62
N PRO A 73 11.47 -3.97 0.87
CA PRO A 73 12.68 -3.54 1.58
C PRO A 73 13.37 -2.35 0.93
N ALA A 74 13.96 -1.46 1.72
CA ALA A 74 14.71 -0.29 1.24
C ALA A 74 15.70 -0.65 0.14
N GLU A 75 15.72 0.12 -0.96
CA GLU A 75 16.63 -0.04 -2.11
C GLU A 75 16.53 -1.39 -2.88
N SER A 76 15.78 -2.39 -2.40
CA SER A 76 15.68 -3.73 -3.05
C SER A 76 15.16 -3.71 -4.48
N TYR A 77 14.50 -2.61 -4.89
CA TYR A 77 14.02 -2.41 -6.25
C TYR A 77 15.13 -2.46 -7.32
N VAL A 78 16.41 -2.28 -6.95
CA VAL A 78 17.55 -2.38 -7.87
C VAL A 78 17.76 -3.78 -8.48
N PHE A 79 17.07 -4.81 -7.96
CA PHE A 79 17.11 -6.18 -8.49
C PHE A 79 15.87 -6.56 -9.32
N LEU A 80 14.84 -5.71 -9.42
CA LEU A 80 13.57 -6.04 -10.09
C LEU A 80 13.73 -6.39 -11.58
N ASP A 81 14.50 -5.59 -12.33
CA ASP A 81 14.68 -5.82 -13.77
C ASP A 81 15.45 -7.14 -14.03
N ASP A 82 16.48 -7.45 -13.24
CA ASP A 82 17.22 -8.73 -13.31
C ASP A 82 16.36 -9.93 -12.86
N PHE A 83 15.59 -9.77 -11.78
CA PHE A 83 14.67 -10.81 -11.28
C PHE A 83 13.63 -11.18 -12.34
N TYR A 84 12.99 -10.19 -12.97
CA TYR A 84 12.03 -10.45 -14.03
C TYR A 84 12.69 -11.05 -15.27
N SER A 85 13.94 -10.68 -15.60
CA SER A 85 14.68 -11.31 -16.69
C SER A 85 14.94 -12.81 -16.43
N GLU A 86 15.36 -13.18 -15.22
CA GLU A 86 15.55 -14.59 -14.81
C GLU A 86 14.21 -15.35 -14.70
N PHE A 87 13.12 -14.66 -14.34
CA PHE A 87 11.76 -15.20 -14.24
C PHE A 87 11.18 -15.57 -15.62
N TYR A 88 11.04 -14.58 -16.53
CA TYR A 88 10.49 -14.82 -17.86
C TYR A 88 11.42 -15.65 -18.74
N GLY A 89 12.73 -15.63 -18.48
CA GLY A 89 13.70 -16.55 -19.10
C GLY A 89 13.46 -18.03 -18.81
N ARG A 90 12.55 -18.36 -17.87
CA ARG A 90 12.12 -19.72 -17.49
C ARG A 90 10.67 -20.03 -17.87
N GLU A 91 10.07 -19.22 -18.74
CA GLU A 91 8.67 -19.35 -19.19
C GLU A 91 7.64 -19.30 -18.04
N LEU A 92 8.01 -18.69 -16.91
CA LEU A 92 7.12 -18.46 -15.77
C LEU A 92 6.13 -17.32 -16.06
N GLN A 93 4.88 -17.48 -15.61
CA GLN A 93 3.78 -16.52 -15.81
C GLN A 93 3.51 -15.72 -14.54
N TYR A 94 3.25 -14.41 -14.66
CA TYR A 94 3.06 -13.53 -13.50
C TYR A 94 1.92 -14.01 -12.58
N THR A 95 0.73 -14.28 -13.15
CA THR A 95 -0.45 -14.65 -12.35
C THR A 95 -0.44 -16.09 -11.82
N GLU A 96 0.35 -16.98 -12.43
CA GLU A 96 0.39 -18.39 -12.06
C GLU A 96 1.58 -18.76 -11.18
N ASN A 97 2.72 -18.06 -11.30
CA ASN A 97 4.00 -18.48 -10.71
C ASN A 97 4.65 -17.45 -9.77
N LEU A 98 4.07 -16.27 -9.56
CA LEU A 98 4.65 -15.22 -8.71
C LEU A 98 3.64 -14.64 -7.71
N LEU A 99 4.10 -14.38 -6.49
CA LEU A 99 3.43 -13.48 -5.55
C LEU A 99 4.46 -12.55 -4.91
N VAL A 100 4.38 -11.25 -5.21
CA VAL A 100 5.19 -10.22 -4.55
C VAL A 100 4.43 -9.69 -3.34
N VAL A 101 4.94 -9.94 -2.13
CA VAL A 101 4.29 -9.57 -0.87
C VAL A 101 4.89 -8.31 -0.24
N GLN A 102 4.03 -7.46 0.32
CA GLN A 102 4.45 -6.24 0.98
C GLN A 102 5.09 -6.54 2.33
N ASN A 103 6.22 -5.90 2.60
CA ASN A 103 6.92 -5.99 3.88
C ASN A 103 7.39 -4.60 4.31
N ALA A 104 7.75 -4.45 5.58
CA ALA A 104 8.28 -3.17 6.08
C ALA A 104 9.64 -2.86 5.46
N ARG A 105 9.92 -1.58 5.20
CA ARG A 105 11.15 -1.07 4.57
C ARG A 105 12.46 -1.52 5.25
N ASN A 106 12.39 -1.93 6.53
CA ASN A 106 13.50 -2.42 7.34
C ASN A 106 13.61 -3.96 7.44
N ALA A 107 12.80 -4.71 6.71
CA ALA A 107 12.95 -6.16 6.61
C ALA A 107 14.08 -6.54 5.63
N PRO A 108 14.77 -7.68 5.80
CA PRO A 108 15.71 -8.18 4.80
C PRO A 108 14.95 -8.83 3.64
N LEU A 109 15.48 -8.67 2.42
CA LEU A 109 14.95 -9.21 1.17
C LEU A 109 15.03 -10.75 1.14
N TRP A 110 13.94 -11.41 0.76
CA TRP A 110 13.89 -12.87 0.64
C TRP A 110 13.07 -13.39 -0.54
N PHE A 111 13.32 -14.65 -0.87
CA PHE A 111 12.66 -15.42 -1.91
C PHE A 111 12.31 -16.82 -1.38
N ALA A 112 11.15 -17.34 -1.74
CA ALA A 112 10.71 -18.69 -1.42
C ALA A 112 10.22 -19.38 -2.70
N PHE A 113 11.03 -20.31 -3.20
CA PHE A 113 10.71 -21.12 -4.37
C PHE A 113 10.04 -22.41 -3.91
N PHE A 114 8.78 -22.64 -4.24
CA PHE A 114 8.03 -23.85 -3.92
C PHE A 114 7.79 -24.70 -5.18
N ASN A 115 8.05 -26.00 -5.08
CA ASN A 115 7.79 -26.98 -6.13
C ASN A 115 6.65 -27.93 -5.71
N LYS A 116 5.53 -27.85 -6.44
CA LYS A 116 4.26 -28.54 -6.16
C LYS A 116 4.36 -30.06 -6.25
N SER A 117 4.92 -30.62 -7.32
CA SER A 117 5.11 -32.08 -7.48
C SER A 117 5.95 -32.76 -6.39
N SER A 118 6.90 -32.04 -5.76
CA SER A 118 7.75 -32.60 -4.70
C SER A 118 7.38 -32.14 -3.28
N GLY A 119 6.52 -31.13 -3.15
CA GLY A 119 6.16 -30.50 -1.89
C GLY A 119 7.29 -29.73 -1.21
N ASN A 120 8.44 -29.52 -1.87
CA ASN A 120 9.60 -28.84 -1.29
C ASN A 120 9.58 -27.34 -1.55
N CYS A 121 10.00 -26.56 -0.56
CA CYS A 121 10.28 -25.15 -0.69
C CYS A 121 11.75 -24.86 -0.34
N THR A 122 12.41 -24.05 -1.17
CA THR A 122 13.72 -23.46 -0.90
C THR A 122 13.53 -21.98 -0.59
N TYR A 123 13.77 -21.63 0.67
CA TYR A 123 13.83 -20.26 1.17
C TYR A 123 15.26 -19.72 1.07
N ILE A 124 15.40 -18.48 0.63
CA ILE A 124 16.65 -17.76 0.41
C ILE A 124 16.47 -16.33 0.96
N GLU A 125 17.36 -15.89 1.84
CA GLU A 125 17.47 -14.48 2.28
C GLU A 125 18.77 -13.91 1.70
N VAL A 126 18.76 -12.64 1.31
CA VAL A 126 19.94 -11.97 0.72
C VAL A 126 20.30 -10.70 1.49
N SER A 127 21.60 -10.41 1.53
CA SER A 127 22.15 -9.12 1.94
C SER A 127 22.65 -8.37 0.70
N TYR A 128 22.54 -7.04 0.74
CA TYR A 128 22.87 -6.15 -0.38
C TYR A 128 23.28 -4.77 0.13
N GLY A 129 23.82 -3.93 -0.77
CA GLY A 129 24.32 -2.59 -0.46
C GLY A 129 25.84 -2.59 -0.31
N ASP A 130 26.37 -2.80 0.90
CA ASP A 130 27.82 -2.88 1.15
C ASP A 130 28.45 -4.13 0.49
N GLU A 131 27.79 -5.29 0.59
CA GLU A 131 28.17 -6.55 -0.08
C GLU A 131 26.87 -7.28 -0.53
N ASN A 132 26.82 -7.74 -1.79
CA ASN A 132 25.69 -8.51 -2.36
C ASN A 132 25.95 -10.02 -2.16
N GLU A 133 25.26 -10.68 -1.23
CA GLU A 133 25.39 -12.14 -1.02
C GLU A 133 24.10 -12.84 -0.54
N ILE A 134 24.06 -14.17 -0.68
CA ILE A 134 23.03 -15.02 -0.08
C ILE A 134 23.38 -15.24 1.40
N SER A 135 22.68 -14.54 2.28
CA SER A 135 22.95 -14.48 3.73
C SER A 135 22.36 -15.67 4.49
N TYR A 136 21.25 -16.24 4.00
CA TYR A 136 20.62 -17.43 4.57
C TYR A 136 19.96 -18.29 3.49
N GLN A 137 19.92 -19.60 3.71
CA GLN A 137 19.16 -20.54 2.88
C GLN A 137 18.64 -21.73 3.69
N ALA A 138 17.44 -22.22 3.37
CA ALA A 138 16.87 -23.45 3.91
C ALA A 138 15.95 -24.12 2.90
N THR A 139 16.08 -25.44 2.71
CA THR A 139 15.17 -26.24 1.87
C THR A 139 14.42 -27.25 2.73
N GLU A 140 13.09 -27.23 2.67
CA GLU A 140 12.22 -28.07 3.49
C GLU A 140 10.97 -28.54 2.75
N THR A 141 10.51 -29.76 3.05
CA THR A 141 9.21 -30.25 2.58
C THR A 141 8.08 -29.61 3.38
N ILE A 142 7.17 -28.93 2.70
CA ILE A 142 6.04 -28.18 3.27
C ILE A 142 4.65 -28.67 2.83
N ASP A 143 4.58 -29.77 2.06
CA ASP A 143 3.33 -30.44 1.67
C ASP A 143 2.41 -30.69 2.87
N PHE A 144 1.26 -30.03 2.88
CA PHE A 144 0.30 -30.09 3.96
C PHE A 144 -0.25 -31.50 4.24
N ASP A 145 -0.37 -32.39 3.25
CA ASP A 145 -0.82 -33.78 3.42
C ASP A 145 0.29 -34.69 4.00
N GLU A 146 1.55 -34.31 3.88
CA GLU A 146 2.70 -34.91 4.59
C GLU A 146 2.82 -34.36 6.04
N LEU A 147 2.64 -33.05 6.21
CA LEU A 147 2.78 -32.35 7.49
C LEU A 147 1.61 -32.63 8.46
N SER A 148 0.36 -32.57 8.00
CA SER A 148 -0.85 -32.79 8.81
C SER A 148 -1.13 -34.27 9.10
N LYS A 149 -0.57 -35.17 8.28
CA LYS A 149 -0.79 -36.63 8.21
C LYS A 149 -0.99 -37.36 9.55
N ASN A 150 -0.24 -36.97 10.58
CA ASN A 150 -0.28 -37.57 11.92
C ASN A 150 0.46 -36.70 12.95
N LYS A 151 0.21 -36.95 14.24
CA LYS A 151 0.83 -36.18 15.36
C LYS A 151 2.36 -36.13 15.38
N LYS A 152 3.08 -37.08 14.75
CA LYS A 152 4.55 -37.01 14.65
C LYS A 152 4.99 -36.03 13.55
N SER A 153 4.32 -36.02 12.40
CA SER A 153 4.57 -35.02 11.34
C SER A 153 4.26 -33.62 11.86
N ILE A 154 3.09 -33.43 12.46
CA ILE A 154 2.64 -32.16 13.05
C ILE A 154 3.64 -31.64 14.08
N ALA A 155 4.13 -32.50 14.99
CA ALA A 155 5.11 -32.10 16.00
C ALA A 155 6.47 -31.72 15.39
N ALA A 156 6.94 -32.45 14.37
CA ALA A 156 8.21 -32.16 13.70
C ALA A 156 8.17 -30.86 12.89
N TRP A 157 7.05 -30.53 12.27
CA TRP A 157 6.88 -29.21 11.64
C TRP A 157 6.72 -28.09 12.67
N ASN A 158 5.98 -28.33 13.75
CA ASN A 158 5.85 -27.35 14.83
C ASN A 158 7.20 -27.03 15.49
N GLU A 159 8.13 -27.98 15.55
CA GLU A 159 9.52 -27.73 15.98
C GLU A 159 10.20 -26.73 15.03
N LYS A 160 10.12 -26.94 13.70
CA LYS A 160 10.67 -26.02 12.68
C LYS A 160 10.08 -24.61 12.72
N VAL A 161 8.76 -24.49 12.91
CA VAL A 161 8.08 -23.20 13.14
C VAL A 161 8.59 -22.55 14.43
N SER A 162 8.78 -23.33 15.50
CA SER A 162 9.30 -22.82 16.78
C SER A 162 10.77 -22.39 16.71
N THR A 163 11.57 -23.00 15.83
CA THR A 163 12.99 -22.66 15.61
C THR A 163 13.22 -21.68 14.46
N LYS A 164 12.17 -21.17 13.81
CA LYS A 164 12.22 -20.25 12.66
C LYS A 164 13.08 -20.74 11.48
N VAL A 165 12.71 -21.88 10.88
CA VAL A 165 13.47 -22.46 9.74
C VAL A 165 13.48 -21.59 8.47
N PHE A 166 12.55 -20.65 8.33
CA PHE A 166 12.49 -19.63 7.27
C PHE A 166 12.54 -18.21 7.88
N ASN A 167 13.40 -18.03 8.91
CA ASN A 167 13.62 -16.78 9.64
C ASN A 167 12.36 -16.08 10.21
N GLY A 168 11.24 -16.79 10.36
CA GLY A 168 9.96 -16.26 10.84
C GLY A 168 8.86 -16.18 9.78
N ARG A 169 9.13 -16.57 8.52
CA ARG A 169 8.15 -16.58 7.42
C ARG A 169 7.41 -17.92 7.27
N GLU A 170 7.54 -18.84 8.23
CA GLU A 170 7.08 -20.23 8.10
C GLU A 170 5.56 -20.36 7.93
N PHE A 171 4.79 -19.45 8.53
CA PHE A 171 3.33 -19.44 8.36
C PHE A 171 2.96 -18.95 6.95
N ALA A 172 3.49 -17.80 6.52
CA ALA A 172 3.22 -17.21 5.20
C ALA A 172 3.58 -18.17 4.05
N ILE A 173 4.82 -18.69 4.06
CA ILE A 173 5.32 -19.60 3.03
C ILE A 173 4.49 -20.90 3.02
N LEU A 174 4.12 -21.45 4.18
CA LEU A 174 3.28 -22.66 4.22
C LEU A 174 1.88 -22.41 3.69
N THR A 175 1.17 -21.38 4.16
CA THR A 175 -0.25 -21.20 3.83
C THR A 175 -0.45 -20.74 2.39
N ILE A 176 0.39 -19.83 1.88
CA ILE A 176 0.33 -19.38 0.49
C ILE A 176 0.66 -20.55 -0.46
N SER A 177 1.80 -21.22 -0.26
CA SER A 177 2.27 -22.28 -1.17
C SER A 177 1.30 -23.45 -1.27
N ASN A 178 0.74 -23.90 -0.14
CA ASN A 178 -0.21 -25.01 -0.14
C ASN A 178 -1.59 -24.59 -0.67
N ALA A 179 -2.03 -23.35 -0.46
CA ALA A 179 -3.31 -22.87 -1.00
C ALA A 179 -3.23 -22.79 -2.54
N TRP A 180 -2.16 -22.20 -3.06
CA TRP A 180 -1.85 -22.20 -4.49
C TRP A 180 -1.69 -23.63 -5.05
N ALA A 181 -1.09 -24.55 -4.30
CA ALA A 181 -0.97 -25.96 -4.69
C ALA A 181 -2.33 -26.64 -4.94
N THR A 182 -3.41 -26.19 -4.31
CA THR A 182 -4.77 -26.72 -4.59
C THR A 182 -5.26 -26.44 -6.01
N GLY A 183 -4.76 -25.36 -6.66
CA GLY A 183 -5.30 -24.84 -7.92
C GLY A 183 -6.60 -24.04 -7.79
N ASN A 184 -7.08 -23.81 -6.56
CA ASN A 184 -8.35 -23.11 -6.28
C ASN A 184 -8.16 -21.75 -5.57
N LEU A 185 -6.92 -21.27 -5.46
CA LEU A 185 -6.63 -19.98 -4.82
C LEU A 185 -6.97 -18.84 -5.81
N ASP A 186 -8.06 -18.15 -5.51
CA ASP A 186 -8.62 -17.04 -6.28
C ASP A 186 -7.58 -15.90 -6.50
N TYR A 187 -7.44 -15.40 -7.72
CA TYR A 187 -6.44 -14.37 -8.03
C TYR A 187 -6.70 -13.04 -7.29
N GLY A 188 -7.97 -12.64 -7.14
CA GLY A 188 -8.33 -11.47 -6.33
C GLY A 188 -8.02 -11.67 -4.84
N LEU A 189 -8.01 -12.92 -4.36
CA LEU A 189 -7.52 -13.26 -3.03
C LEU A 189 -5.98 -13.20 -2.98
N MET A 190 -5.26 -13.71 -3.99
CA MET A 190 -3.79 -13.57 -4.08
C MET A 190 -3.35 -12.10 -4.04
N GLN A 191 -4.06 -11.21 -4.74
CA GLN A 191 -3.87 -9.76 -4.64
C GLN A 191 -4.04 -9.20 -3.22
N CYS A 192 -4.98 -9.73 -2.43
CA CYS A 192 -5.10 -9.35 -1.02
C CYS A 192 -3.92 -9.87 -0.19
N LEU A 193 -3.27 -10.96 -0.62
CA LEU A 193 -2.04 -11.50 -0.02
C LEU A 193 -0.79 -10.71 -0.43
N GLU A 194 -0.77 -10.06 -1.60
CA GLU A 194 0.27 -9.06 -1.94
C GLU A 194 0.32 -7.97 -0.85
N LEU A 195 -0.83 -7.46 -0.38
CA LEU A 195 -0.87 -6.45 0.68
C LEU A 195 -0.69 -7.07 2.08
N HIS A 196 -1.43 -8.13 2.43
CA HIS A 196 -1.42 -8.68 3.79
C HIS A 196 -0.22 -9.58 4.11
N ASN A 197 0.56 -9.98 3.11
CA ASN A 197 1.80 -10.78 3.16
C ASN A 197 1.75 -12.21 3.71
N HIS A 198 0.59 -12.67 4.17
CA HIS A 198 0.39 -14.06 4.59
C HIS A 198 -1.08 -14.47 4.47
N PHE A 199 -1.34 -15.71 4.06
CA PHE A 199 -2.71 -16.23 4.03
C PHE A 199 -3.14 -16.66 5.43
N CYS A 200 -4.26 -16.12 5.91
CA CYS A 200 -4.80 -16.40 7.24
C CYS A 200 -6.33 -16.21 7.30
N PRO A 201 -7.01 -16.77 8.33
CA PRO A 201 -8.47 -16.74 8.44
C PRO A 201 -9.08 -15.33 8.50
N GLY A 202 -8.29 -14.35 8.95
CA GLY A 202 -8.71 -12.96 8.92
C GLY A 202 -8.81 -12.39 7.49
N VAL A 203 -7.90 -12.75 6.59
CA VAL A 203 -7.95 -12.34 5.17
C VAL A 203 -9.07 -13.09 4.43
N SER A 204 -9.14 -14.42 4.59
CA SER A 204 -10.21 -15.20 3.95
C SER A 204 -11.61 -14.79 4.44
N SER A 205 -11.79 -14.49 5.74
CA SER A 205 -13.05 -13.89 6.23
C SER A 205 -13.39 -12.55 5.57
N GLY A 206 -12.39 -11.69 5.33
CA GLY A 206 -12.57 -10.44 4.59
C GLY A 206 -12.97 -10.66 3.14
N PHE A 207 -12.43 -11.71 2.50
CA PHE A 207 -12.80 -12.08 1.14
C PHE A 207 -14.23 -12.60 1.04
N VAL A 208 -14.69 -13.39 2.02
CA VAL A 208 -16.09 -13.84 2.12
C VAL A 208 -17.03 -12.64 2.37
N LEU A 209 -16.69 -11.76 3.31
CA LEU A 209 -17.45 -10.52 3.57
C LEU A 209 -17.52 -9.61 2.33
N ALA A 210 -16.44 -9.52 1.56
CA ALA A 210 -16.40 -8.70 0.35
C ALA A 210 -17.30 -9.25 -0.76
N ASN A 211 -17.24 -10.57 -1.03
CA ASN A 211 -18.15 -11.23 -1.96
C ASN A 211 -19.62 -11.07 -1.52
N TRP A 212 -19.91 -11.28 -0.23
CA TRP A 212 -21.27 -11.11 0.30
C TRP A 212 -21.78 -9.68 0.07
N MET A 213 -20.95 -8.66 0.29
CA MET A 213 -21.30 -7.25 0.03
C MET A 213 -21.55 -6.96 -1.45
N GLU A 214 -20.70 -7.48 -2.34
CA GLU A 214 -20.86 -7.30 -3.78
C GLU A 214 -22.12 -7.99 -4.32
N GLU A 215 -22.50 -9.15 -3.78
CA GLU A 215 -23.77 -9.81 -4.09
C GLU A 215 -24.98 -9.04 -3.52
N ASN A 216 -24.87 -8.54 -2.27
CA ASN A 216 -26.01 -7.95 -1.57
C ASN A 216 -26.16 -6.44 -1.77
N TYR A 217 -25.18 -5.76 -2.36
CA TYR A 217 -25.19 -4.33 -2.67
C TYR A 217 -24.23 -4.01 -3.84
N PRO A 218 -24.49 -4.50 -5.07
CA PRO A 218 -23.55 -4.47 -6.19
C PRO A 218 -22.82 -3.14 -6.41
N LEU A 219 -21.52 -3.22 -6.64
CA LEU A 219 -20.70 -2.10 -7.09
C LEU A 219 -20.99 -1.84 -8.58
N GLU A 220 -22.08 -1.15 -8.87
CA GLU A 220 -22.40 -0.60 -10.20
C GLU A 220 -21.66 0.74 -10.43
N GLU A 221 -21.71 1.28 -11.65
CA GLU A 221 -21.12 2.59 -11.95
C GLU A 221 -21.70 3.68 -11.03
N GLY A 222 -20.84 4.50 -10.42
CA GLY A 222 -21.26 5.54 -9.48
C GLY A 222 -21.58 5.04 -8.06
N VAL A 223 -21.61 3.73 -7.83
CA VAL A 223 -21.66 3.12 -6.49
C VAL A 223 -20.23 3.02 -5.93
N SER A 224 -20.11 3.22 -4.61
CA SER A 224 -18.84 3.13 -3.88
C SER A 224 -19.10 2.73 -2.42
N TYR A 225 -18.14 2.08 -1.77
CA TYR A 225 -18.23 1.74 -0.35
C TYR A 225 -17.32 2.66 0.49
N THR A 226 -17.73 2.99 1.71
CA THR A 226 -16.86 3.46 2.78
C THR A 226 -16.94 2.48 3.94
N VAL A 227 -15.79 1.97 4.39
CA VAL A 227 -15.70 0.95 5.42
C VAL A 227 -15.43 1.59 6.78
N PHE A 228 -16.17 1.15 7.79
CA PHE A 228 -15.87 1.42 9.20
C PHE A 228 -15.43 0.10 9.81
N SER A 229 -14.11 -0.07 9.86
CA SER A 229 -13.43 -1.18 10.52
C SER A 229 -13.53 -0.96 12.02
N CYS A 230 -14.54 -1.61 12.59
CA CYS A 230 -14.85 -1.60 14.01
C CYS A 230 -15.65 -2.89 14.26
N PRO A 231 -15.09 -3.92 14.94
CA PRO A 231 -13.69 -4.05 15.34
C PRO A 231 -12.79 -4.37 14.13
N LYS A 232 -11.48 -4.16 14.29
CA LYS A 232 -10.46 -4.33 13.23
C LYS A 232 -9.75 -5.68 13.26
N TRP A 233 -9.44 -6.25 12.08
CA TRP A 233 -8.56 -7.42 11.86
C TRP A 233 -8.17 -7.56 10.39
N CYS A 234 -7.32 -8.53 10.03
CA CYS A 234 -6.76 -8.76 8.67
C CYS A 234 -7.72 -8.65 7.46
N LYS A 235 -9.04 -8.70 7.64
CA LYS A 235 -10.05 -8.40 6.61
C LYS A 235 -9.89 -7.01 5.98
N GLU A 236 -9.38 -6.02 6.72
CA GLU A 236 -9.31 -4.66 6.16
C GLU A 236 -8.41 -4.55 4.95
N ASP A 237 -7.34 -5.34 4.88
CA ASP A 237 -6.41 -5.29 3.75
C ASP A 237 -7.05 -5.87 2.48
N VAL A 238 -8.09 -6.72 2.61
CA VAL A 238 -8.97 -7.09 1.49
C VAL A 238 -9.73 -5.88 0.99
N PHE A 239 -10.34 -5.08 1.88
CA PHE A 239 -11.14 -3.92 1.48
C PHE A 239 -10.27 -2.81 0.89
N VAL A 240 -9.07 -2.58 1.45
CA VAL A 240 -8.07 -1.66 0.91
C VAL A 240 -7.68 -2.04 -0.51
N LYS A 241 -7.42 -3.33 -0.79
CA LYS A 241 -7.02 -3.82 -2.12
C LYS A 241 -8.17 -3.91 -3.12
N ARG A 242 -9.24 -4.63 -2.76
CA ARG A 242 -10.36 -5.06 -3.65
C ARG A 242 -11.36 -3.94 -3.99
N TRP A 243 -11.51 -2.94 -3.11
CA TRP A 243 -12.47 -1.85 -3.29
C TRP A 243 -11.83 -0.48 -3.43
N ASP A 244 -10.50 -0.42 -3.46
CA ASP A 244 -9.72 0.81 -3.37
C ASP A 244 -10.06 1.68 -2.13
N ALA A 245 -10.54 1.03 -1.05
CA ALA A 245 -11.02 1.68 0.16
C ALA A 245 -9.85 2.08 1.08
N THR A 246 -8.88 2.84 0.56
CA THR A 246 -7.64 3.17 1.28
C THR A 246 -7.87 4.23 2.37
N PRO A 247 -7.03 4.26 3.43
CA PRO A 247 -6.99 5.34 4.41
C PRO A 247 -6.86 6.73 3.78
N GLY A 248 -5.87 6.93 2.90
CA GLY A 248 -5.54 8.23 2.31
C GLY A 248 -6.58 8.76 1.33
N LYS A 249 -7.42 7.88 0.75
CA LYS A 249 -8.60 8.24 -0.05
C LYS A 249 -9.85 8.48 0.83
N GLY A 250 -9.77 8.23 2.13
CA GLY A 250 -10.89 8.32 3.07
C GLY A 250 -11.93 7.21 2.86
N GLY A 251 -11.52 6.08 2.30
CA GLY A 251 -12.35 4.91 2.04
C GLY A 251 -12.53 3.99 3.25
N ILE A 252 -11.63 4.07 4.24
CA ILE A 252 -11.71 3.28 5.48
C ILE A 252 -11.41 4.11 6.74
N PHE A 253 -12.20 3.85 7.79
CA PHE A 253 -12.06 4.38 9.15
C PHE A 253 -11.84 3.21 10.10
N VAL A 254 -10.99 3.36 11.11
CA VAL A 254 -10.37 2.21 11.80
C VAL A 254 -10.28 2.42 13.31
N SER A 255 -10.95 1.57 14.07
CA SER A 255 -10.98 1.58 15.54
C SER A 255 -11.25 0.19 16.14
N ALA A 256 -11.01 0.04 17.45
CA ALA A 256 -11.39 -1.14 18.22
C ALA A 256 -12.77 -0.97 18.89
N LEU A 257 -13.46 -2.09 19.11
CA LEU A 257 -14.55 -2.21 20.07
C LEU A 257 -14.04 -2.89 21.34
N THR A 258 -14.69 -2.59 22.46
CA THR A 258 -14.58 -3.34 23.72
C THR A 258 -15.33 -4.68 23.66
N ASP A 259 -15.00 -5.61 24.56
CA ASP A 259 -15.70 -6.90 24.69
C ASP A 259 -17.20 -6.68 25.00
N GLU A 260 -17.53 -5.69 25.84
CA GLU A 260 -18.90 -5.32 26.19
C GLU A 260 -19.72 -4.79 24.99
N GLU A 261 -19.12 -4.00 24.10
CA GLU A 261 -19.78 -3.52 22.87
C GLU A 261 -20.00 -4.66 21.87
N ILE A 262 -19.04 -5.58 21.76
CA ILE A 262 -19.16 -6.79 20.94
C ILE A 262 -20.31 -7.67 21.44
N GLU A 263 -20.47 -7.85 22.77
CA GLU A 263 -21.63 -8.56 23.35
C GLU A 263 -22.95 -7.78 23.11
N ALA A 264 -22.94 -6.45 23.23
CA ALA A 264 -24.14 -5.61 23.08
C ALA A 264 -24.68 -5.55 21.64
N ILE A 265 -23.81 -5.52 20.63
CA ILE A 265 -24.19 -5.61 19.21
C ILE A 265 -24.59 -7.05 18.86
N GLY A 266 -23.80 -8.02 19.34
CA GLY A 266 -23.99 -9.45 19.09
C GLY A 266 -23.78 -9.86 17.63
N ASN A 267 -23.92 -11.17 17.36
CA ASN A 267 -23.71 -11.77 16.04
C ASN A 267 -22.29 -11.55 15.46
N SER A 268 -21.28 -11.39 16.33
CA SER A 268 -19.85 -11.31 15.98
C SER A 268 -19.54 -10.18 14.97
N PRO A 269 -19.71 -8.89 15.33
CA PRO A 269 -19.59 -7.76 14.41
C PRO A 269 -18.25 -7.72 13.65
N ALA A 270 -18.35 -7.38 12.37
CA ALA A 270 -17.27 -7.41 11.39
C ALA A 270 -17.16 -6.09 10.59
N GLY A 271 -17.57 -4.97 11.19
CA GLY A 271 -17.58 -3.65 10.58
C GLY A 271 -18.91 -3.24 9.94
N ILE A 272 -18.93 -1.98 9.49
CA ILE A 272 -20.05 -1.35 8.79
C ILE A 272 -19.57 -0.89 7.40
N PHE A 273 -20.38 -1.15 6.38
CA PHE A 273 -20.11 -0.86 4.99
C PHE A 273 -21.14 0.16 4.50
N VAL A 274 -20.73 1.42 4.30
CA VAL A 274 -21.60 2.48 3.80
C VAL A 274 -21.57 2.49 2.28
N VAL A 275 -22.64 1.96 1.68
CA VAL A 275 -22.89 1.99 0.24
C VAL A 275 -23.36 3.39 -0.14
N THR A 276 -22.59 4.08 -0.98
CA THR A 276 -22.91 5.42 -1.52
C THR A 276 -23.17 5.30 -3.01
N ASP A 277 -24.42 5.52 -3.42
CA ASP A 277 -24.84 5.60 -4.82
C ASP A 277 -24.94 7.09 -5.22
N LYS A 278 -24.00 7.54 -6.06
CA LYS A 278 -23.93 8.92 -6.56
C LYS A 278 -25.02 9.24 -7.59
N ASN A 279 -25.58 8.23 -8.25
CA ASN A 279 -26.57 8.36 -9.32
C ASN A 279 -28.00 8.48 -8.76
N ALA A 280 -28.35 7.69 -7.74
CA ALA A 280 -29.57 7.89 -6.96
C ALA A 280 -29.44 9.01 -5.91
N GLY A 281 -28.21 9.36 -5.50
CA GLY A 281 -27.94 10.33 -4.46
C GLY A 281 -28.25 9.81 -3.04
N THR A 282 -28.07 8.50 -2.83
CA THR A 282 -28.44 7.80 -1.59
C THR A 282 -27.21 7.22 -0.88
N MET A 283 -27.33 6.99 0.43
CA MET A 283 -26.32 6.31 1.23
C MET A 283 -26.97 5.33 2.18
N LYS A 284 -26.40 4.14 2.33
CA LYS A 284 -26.92 3.06 3.15
C LYS A 284 -25.79 2.38 3.94
N ALA A 285 -25.82 2.48 5.26
CA ALA A 285 -24.93 1.76 6.15
C ALA A 285 -25.40 0.30 6.31
N VAL A 286 -24.52 -0.66 6.05
CA VAL A 286 -24.78 -2.10 6.19
C VAL A 286 -23.83 -2.66 7.25
N ALA A 287 -24.35 -3.09 8.40
CA ALA A 287 -23.53 -3.75 9.41
C ALA A 287 -23.54 -5.25 9.18
N LEU A 288 -22.35 -5.86 9.16
CA LEU A 288 -22.17 -7.30 9.06
C LEU A 288 -21.51 -7.85 10.32
N GLY A 289 -21.68 -9.14 10.54
CA GLY A 289 -20.94 -9.97 11.47
C GLY A 289 -20.44 -11.23 10.78
N PHE A 290 -19.36 -11.80 11.31
CA PHE A 290 -18.68 -12.98 10.78
C PHE A 290 -18.38 -13.96 11.92
N ASP A 291 -18.87 -15.20 11.83
CA ASP A 291 -18.74 -16.17 12.90
C ASP A 291 -17.59 -17.17 12.67
N PHE A 292 -16.46 -16.94 13.34
CA PHE A 292 -15.32 -17.85 13.33
C PHE A 292 -15.60 -19.20 14.03
N ASP A 293 -16.61 -19.31 14.91
CA ASP A 293 -16.94 -20.59 15.54
C ASP A 293 -17.67 -21.55 14.59
N VAL A 294 -18.42 -21.03 13.60
CA VAL A 294 -18.92 -21.81 12.46
C VAL A 294 -17.75 -22.43 11.70
N VAL A 295 -16.70 -21.64 11.42
CA VAL A 295 -15.48 -22.10 10.74
C VAL A 295 -14.73 -23.13 11.58
N ASN A 296 -14.48 -22.83 12.87
CA ASN A 296 -13.80 -23.72 13.82
C ASN A 296 -14.50 -25.09 13.92
N ALA A 297 -15.83 -25.12 13.92
CA ALA A 297 -16.61 -26.34 14.04
C ALA A 297 -16.58 -27.22 12.76
N LYS A 298 -16.26 -26.66 11.59
CA LYS A 298 -16.40 -27.32 10.28
C LYS A 298 -15.08 -27.60 9.56
N CYS A 299 -14.07 -26.76 9.73
CA CYS A 299 -12.75 -26.90 9.09
C CYS A 299 -11.97 -28.18 9.45
N GLY A 300 -12.40 -28.93 10.48
CA GLY A 300 -11.78 -30.18 10.89
C GLY A 300 -10.51 -30.04 11.75
N ALA A 301 -10.16 -28.81 12.18
CA ALA A 301 -9.20 -28.55 13.24
C ALA A 301 -9.65 -29.21 14.57
N LYS A 302 -8.71 -29.53 15.47
CA LYS A 302 -8.99 -30.25 16.72
C LYS A 302 -8.37 -29.54 17.93
N GLU A 303 -8.94 -29.80 19.10
CA GLU A 303 -8.40 -29.33 20.37
C GLU A 303 -6.93 -29.77 20.54
N GLY A 304 -6.03 -28.79 20.64
CA GLY A 304 -4.59 -29.01 20.77
C GLY A 304 -3.83 -29.28 19.46
N ASP A 305 -4.46 -29.10 18.29
CA ASP A 305 -3.72 -28.93 17.03
C ASP A 305 -2.98 -27.57 17.04
N PRO A 306 -1.76 -27.44 16.47
CA PRO A 306 -1.04 -26.17 16.43
C PRO A 306 -1.74 -25.04 15.68
N ALA A 307 -1.46 -23.79 16.06
CA ALA A 307 -2.10 -22.62 15.45
C ALA A 307 -1.92 -22.53 13.92
N TRP A 308 -0.78 -22.95 13.37
CA TRP A 308 -0.57 -22.97 11.91
C TRP A 308 -1.49 -23.99 11.21
N LEU A 309 -1.72 -25.15 11.84
CA LEU A 309 -2.56 -26.22 11.32
C LEU A 309 -4.03 -25.83 11.39
N SER A 310 -4.48 -25.33 12.55
CA SER A 310 -5.86 -24.89 12.72
C SER A 310 -6.21 -23.73 11.78
N LYS A 311 -5.35 -22.70 11.68
CA LYS A 311 -5.57 -21.58 10.76
C LYS A 311 -5.65 -22.03 9.30
N TYR A 312 -4.69 -22.84 8.83
CA TYR A 312 -4.69 -23.26 7.43
C TYR A 312 -5.89 -24.18 7.09
N LEU A 313 -6.40 -24.97 8.04
CA LEU A 313 -7.65 -25.71 7.86
C LEU A 313 -8.86 -24.78 7.75
N MET A 314 -8.92 -23.71 8.54
CA MET A 314 -9.95 -22.67 8.42
C MET A 314 -9.88 -21.98 7.04
N ASP A 315 -8.68 -21.65 6.57
CA ASP A 315 -8.46 -21.04 5.25
C ASP A 315 -8.87 -21.96 4.10
N LEU A 316 -8.54 -23.26 4.16
CA LEU A 316 -9.02 -24.24 3.18
C LEU A 316 -10.55 -24.34 3.14
N TRP A 317 -11.21 -24.24 4.28
CA TRP A 317 -12.68 -24.26 4.36
C TRP A 317 -13.32 -22.96 3.82
N LEU A 318 -12.68 -21.81 4.08
CA LEU A 318 -13.13 -20.50 3.58
C LEU A 318 -12.75 -20.22 2.12
N MET A 319 -11.81 -20.95 1.52
CA MET A 319 -11.47 -20.86 0.10
C MET A 319 -12.49 -21.61 -0.78
N ASP A 320 -13.13 -22.65 -0.25
CA ASP A 320 -14.20 -23.38 -0.92
C ASP A 320 -15.53 -22.60 -0.84
N ARG A 321 -15.95 -22.06 -1.99
CA ARG A 321 -17.15 -21.23 -2.12
C ARG A 321 -18.45 -21.97 -1.79
N GLU A 322 -18.50 -23.31 -1.84
CA GLU A 322 -19.71 -24.07 -1.43
C GLU A 322 -20.01 -23.91 0.08
N ASN A 323 -19.04 -23.45 0.88
CA ASN A 323 -19.21 -23.21 2.32
C ASN A 323 -19.71 -21.78 2.65
N TRP A 324 -19.79 -20.85 1.69
CA TRP A 324 -20.09 -19.44 1.99
C TRP A 324 -21.55 -19.18 2.37
N ASP A 325 -22.47 -20.03 1.89
CA ASP A 325 -23.91 -20.05 2.23
C ASP A 325 -24.22 -20.69 3.61
N GLU A 326 -23.20 -21.08 4.39
CA GLU A 326 -23.40 -21.78 5.66
C GLU A 326 -24.13 -20.91 6.71
N GLU A 327 -25.14 -21.51 7.37
CA GLU A 327 -26.06 -20.79 8.27
C GLU A 327 -25.30 -20.16 9.46
N GLY A 328 -25.25 -18.83 9.47
CA GLY A 328 -24.60 -18.02 10.50
C GLY A 328 -23.20 -17.49 10.15
N LEU A 329 -22.55 -18.01 9.10
CA LEU A 329 -21.17 -17.63 8.75
C LEU A 329 -21.01 -16.13 8.49
N VAL A 330 -21.86 -15.57 7.64
CA VAL A 330 -22.03 -14.11 7.47
C VAL A 330 -23.43 -13.73 7.91
N THR A 331 -23.52 -12.87 8.93
CA THR A 331 -24.78 -12.35 9.43
C THR A 331 -24.89 -10.87 9.08
N LYS A 332 -25.89 -10.49 8.27
CA LYS A 332 -26.27 -9.07 8.14
C LYS A 332 -26.95 -8.63 9.44
N ILE A 333 -26.19 -7.95 10.30
CA ILE A 333 -26.67 -7.33 11.52
C ILE A 333 -27.73 -6.29 11.17
N ALA A 334 -27.50 -5.45 10.15
CA ALA A 334 -28.48 -4.46 9.73
C ALA A 334 -28.23 -3.84 8.34
N ALA A 335 -29.20 -3.06 7.87
CA ALA A 335 -29.03 -2.11 6.77
C ALA A 335 -29.93 -0.88 7.00
N ILE A 336 -29.34 0.32 7.08
CA ILE A 336 -30.03 1.59 7.38
C ILE A 336 -29.69 2.64 6.32
N ASP A 337 -30.69 3.38 5.85
CA ASP A 337 -30.50 4.57 5.00
C ASP A 337 -30.03 5.77 5.84
N ILE A 338 -28.96 6.43 5.42
CA ILE A 338 -28.29 7.51 6.18
C ILE A 338 -28.09 8.78 5.34
N ASP A 339 -27.84 9.89 6.02
CA ASP A 339 -27.46 11.17 5.40
C ASP A 339 -25.99 11.53 5.64
N LYS A 340 -25.58 12.70 5.14
CA LYS A 340 -24.18 13.17 5.18
C LYS A 340 -23.76 13.60 6.58
N ASP A 341 -24.69 14.02 7.40
CA ASP A 341 -24.44 14.50 8.75
C ASP A 341 -24.18 13.26 9.63
N THR A 342 -25.04 12.25 9.53
CA THR A 342 -24.85 10.90 10.11
C THR A 342 -23.49 10.29 9.69
N LEU A 343 -23.16 10.33 8.40
CA LEU A 343 -21.89 9.81 7.89
C LEU A 343 -20.66 10.60 8.39
N SER A 344 -20.83 11.86 8.78
CA SER A 344 -19.77 12.68 9.35
C SER A 344 -19.59 12.38 10.84
N ASP A 345 -20.69 12.23 11.59
CA ASP A 345 -20.67 11.82 13.00
C ASP A 345 -20.02 10.43 13.20
N MET A 346 -20.24 9.50 12.27
CA MET A 346 -19.57 8.18 12.26
C MET A 346 -18.04 8.24 12.09
N LYS A 347 -17.49 9.32 11.52
CA LYS A 347 -16.06 9.45 11.17
C LYS A 347 -15.22 10.14 12.23
N ARG A 348 -15.87 10.84 13.16
CA ARG A 348 -15.24 11.69 14.17
C ARG A 348 -14.45 10.87 15.19
N ALA A 349 -13.33 11.40 15.69
CA ALA A 349 -12.61 10.83 16.82
C ALA A 349 -13.50 10.78 18.07
N GLY A 350 -13.39 9.72 18.87
CA GLY A 350 -14.28 9.49 20.02
C GLY A 350 -15.76 9.35 19.61
N SER A 351 -16.04 8.50 18.63
CA SER A 351 -17.39 8.27 18.09
C SER A 351 -17.54 6.81 17.65
N ASN A 352 -18.38 6.03 18.35
CA ASN A 352 -18.67 4.65 17.93
C ASN A 352 -19.70 4.65 16.78
N PRO A 353 -19.36 4.16 15.57
CA PRO A 353 -20.27 4.17 14.42
C PRO A 353 -21.50 3.26 14.59
N TYR A 354 -21.48 2.27 15.47
CA TYR A 354 -22.66 1.46 15.80
C TYR A 354 -23.67 2.22 16.66
N GLU A 355 -23.21 3.08 17.57
CA GLU A 355 -24.08 3.94 18.37
C GLU A 355 -24.74 5.03 17.51
N VAL A 356 -23.94 5.70 16.65
CA VAL A 356 -24.44 6.74 15.73
C VAL A 356 -25.56 6.24 14.83
N LEU A 357 -25.42 5.00 14.32
CA LEU A 357 -26.45 4.37 13.49
C LEU A 357 -27.60 3.73 14.30
N GLY A 358 -27.50 3.71 15.63
CA GLY A 358 -28.45 3.02 16.51
C GLY A 358 -28.53 1.52 16.25
N LEU A 359 -27.43 0.87 15.82
CA LEU A 359 -27.43 -0.49 15.25
C LEU A 359 -27.56 -1.66 16.21
N LEU A 360 -28.08 -1.33 17.37
CA LEU A 360 -29.05 -2.15 18.06
C LEU A 360 -30.34 -2.28 17.19
N ASN A 361 -30.34 -3.18 16.15
CA ASN A 361 -31.44 -3.77 15.31
C ASN A 361 -31.45 -3.52 13.74
N SER A 362 -32.21 -4.30 12.93
CA SER A 362 -31.94 -4.75 11.50
C SER A 362 -33.04 -4.47 10.40
N THR A 363 -33.05 -4.79 9.06
CA THR A 363 -32.25 -5.58 8.03
C THR A 363 -32.59 -5.17 6.53
N GLY A 364 -32.06 -5.83 5.44
CA GLY A 364 -32.36 -5.60 3.97
C GLY A 364 -32.01 -6.78 2.98
N ASN A 365 -32.02 -6.68 1.61
CA ASN A 365 -31.51 -7.69 0.56
C ASN A 365 -31.53 -7.27 -0.98
N VAL A 366 -30.70 -7.87 -1.91
CA VAL A 366 -30.46 -7.51 -3.39
C VAL A 366 -30.02 -8.71 -4.38
N ASN A 367 -29.12 -8.52 -5.42
CA ASN A 367 -28.44 -9.39 -6.48
C ASN A 367 -29.16 -9.71 -7.87
N PRO A 368 -28.59 -10.20 -9.06
CA PRO A 368 -27.20 -10.35 -9.70
C PRO A 368 -27.00 -10.09 -11.29
N PRO A 369 -25.75 -10.12 -11.89
CA PRO A 369 -25.38 -10.05 -13.37
C PRO A 369 -24.33 -11.11 -13.95
N VAL A 370 -23.84 -11.02 -15.24
CA VAL A 370 -22.97 -11.96 -16.10
C VAL A 370 -22.41 -11.20 -17.40
N ASP A 371 -21.39 -11.48 -18.29
CA ASP A 371 -20.05 -12.22 -18.41
C ASP A 371 -19.38 -12.11 -19.88
N ASP A 372 -18.18 -12.70 -20.22
CA ASP A 372 -17.46 -12.95 -21.57
C ASP A 372 -16.27 -12.02 -22.12
N LYS A 373 -15.35 -12.43 -23.09
CA LYS A 373 -14.10 -11.64 -23.52
C LYS A 373 -13.16 -11.98 -24.79
N GLU A 374 -12.43 -11.00 -25.44
CA GLU A 374 -11.25 -11.03 -26.41
C GLU A 374 -10.61 -9.62 -26.79
N LEU A 375 -9.42 -9.15 -26.28
CA LEU A 375 -9.00 -7.71 -26.49
C LEU A 375 -7.51 -7.22 -26.52
N MET A 376 -6.53 -7.72 -25.73
CA MET A 376 -5.30 -6.92 -25.43
C MET A 376 -4.41 -6.50 -26.62
N ASP A 377 -4.24 -7.34 -27.64
CA ASP A 377 -3.47 -7.01 -28.86
C ASP A 377 -3.88 -5.67 -29.49
N GLN A 378 -5.17 -5.32 -29.37
CA GLN A 378 -5.75 -4.09 -29.91
C GLN A 378 -5.25 -2.84 -29.18
N VAL A 379 -4.97 -2.95 -27.87
CA VAL A 379 -4.55 -1.84 -27.01
C VAL A 379 -3.14 -1.38 -27.39
N PHE A 380 -2.16 -2.28 -27.39
CA PHE A 380 -0.79 -1.96 -27.79
C PHE A 380 -0.70 -1.52 -29.27
N SER A 381 -1.44 -2.19 -30.16
CA SER A 381 -1.50 -1.81 -31.58
C SER A 381 -2.06 -0.40 -31.80
N THR A 382 -3.04 0.02 -31.00
CA THR A 382 -3.63 1.38 -31.05
C THR A 382 -2.64 2.43 -30.52
N ALA A 383 -1.93 2.14 -29.43
CA ALA A 383 -0.88 3.03 -28.92
C ALA A 383 0.25 3.23 -29.93
N GLU A 384 0.72 2.15 -30.57
CA GLU A 384 1.77 2.21 -31.61
C GLU A 384 1.33 2.95 -32.87
N ALA A 385 0.03 2.93 -33.21
CA ALA A 385 -0.51 3.66 -34.36
C ALA A 385 -0.52 5.20 -34.17
N GLU A 386 -0.67 5.66 -32.92
CA GLU A 386 -0.76 7.07 -32.56
C GLU A 386 0.61 7.67 -32.17
N LEU A 387 1.42 6.94 -31.40
CA LEU A 387 2.72 7.39 -30.87
C LEU A 387 3.92 6.96 -31.72
N GLY A 388 3.75 5.93 -32.56
CA GLY A 388 4.86 5.20 -33.18
C GLY A 388 5.37 4.06 -32.28
N ALA A 389 6.49 3.45 -32.66
CA ALA A 389 7.03 2.29 -31.95
C ALA A 389 7.39 2.65 -30.49
N LEU A 390 6.78 1.93 -29.55
CA LEU A 390 7.08 2.05 -28.12
C LEU A 390 8.50 1.55 -27.83
N GLY A 391 9.15 2.10 -26.80
CA GLY A 391 10.51 1.69 -26.43
C GLY A 391 11.03 2.31 -25.13
N PRO A 392 11.99 1.66 -24.46
CA PRO A 392 12.31 1.88 -23.05
C PRO A 392 12.87 3.27 -22.71
N GLU A 393 13.42 4.01 -23.66
CA GLU A 393 13.96 5.37 -23.41
C GLU A 393 12.88 6.43 -23.18
N ASN A 394 11.68 6.28 -23.77
CA ASN A 394 10.68 7.35 -23.83
C ASN A 394 9.24 6.92 -23.50
N THR A 395 8.91 5.64 -23.54
CA THR A 395 7.57 5.13 -23.22
C THR A 395 7.36 4.98 -21.71
N PHE A 396 6.24 5.49 -21.20
CA PHE A 396 5.70 5.16 -19.88
C PHE A 396 4.25 4.72 -20.01
N ILE A 397 3.86 3.67 -19.29
CA ILE A 397 2.52 3.09 -19.32
C ILE A 397 1.93 3.22 -17.91
N LEU A 398 0.78 3.87 -17.82
CA LEU A 398 -0.01 4.00 -16.59
C LEU A 398 -1.35 3.29 -16.81
N THR A 399 -1.72 2.35 -15.94
CA THR A 399 -2.91 1.49 -16.12
C THR A 399 -3.39 0.97 -14.78
N ASP A 400 -4.66 0.54 -14.66
CA ASP A 400 -5.18 -0.16 -13.48
C ASP A 400 -5.35 -1.68 -13.65
N ILE A 401 -4.77 -2.26 -14.71
CA ILE A 401 -4.90 -3.68 -15.07
C ILE A 401 -4.72 -4.63 -13.87
N GLY A 402 -5.69 -5.52 -13.70
CA GLY A 402 -5.78 -6.45 -12.58
C GLY A 402 -6.53 -5.91 -11.35
N SER A 403 -6.86 -4.62 -11.25
CA SER A 403 -7.65 -4.09 -10.11
C SER A 403 -9.16 -4.07 -10.37
N PRO A 404 -9.65 -3.63 -11.55
CA PRO A 404 -11.03 -3.87 -11.99
C PRO A 404 -11.41 -5.36 -12.01
N ALA A 405 -12.70 -5.66 -11.84
CA ALA A 405 -13.25 -7.01 -11.93
C ALA A 405 -12.76 -7.71 -13.20
N ASP A 406 -12.27 -8.93 -13.07
CA ASP A 406 -12.09 -9.87 -14.19
C ASP A 406 -11.07 -9.37 -15.25
N SER A 407 -10.36 -8.28 -14.93
CA SER A 407 -9.27 -7.68 -15.73
C SER A 407 -7.92 -8.37 -15.53
N ASP A 408 -7.83 -9.23 -14.52
CA ASP A 408 -6.71 -10.11 -14.23
C ASP A 408 -6.44 -11.11 -15.36
N SER A 409 -7.50 -11.52 -16.08
CA SER A 409 -7.39 -12.40 -17.25
C SER A 409 -6.61 -11.80 -18.44
N PHE A 410 -6.16 -10.53 -18.34
CA PHE A 410 -5.29 -9.86 -19.33
C PHE A 410 -3.85 -9.68 -18.88
N LEU A 411 -3.51 -9.99 -17.62
CA LEU A 411 -2.19 -9.70 -17.08
C LEU A 411 -1.08 -10.47 -17.80
N ASN A 412 -1.31 -11.73 -18.16
CA ASN A 412 -0.31 -12.53 -18.87
C ASN A 412 -0.08 -12.02 -20.30
N ASP A 413 -1.14 -11.69 -21.04
CA ASP A 413 -1.04 -11.09 -22.39
C ASP A 413 -0.36 -9.72 -22.34
N PHE A 414 -0.76 -8.87 -21.38
CA PHE A 414 -0.22 -7.54 -21.19
C PHE A 414 1.27 -7.55 -20.85
N TYR A 415 1.69 -8.38 -19.89
CA TYR A 415 3.12 -8.49 -19.55
C TYR A 415 3.92 -9.13 -20.68
N SER A 416 3.37 -10.08 -21.43
CA SER A 416 3.99 -10.66 -22.63
C SER A 416 4.31 -9.58 -23.69
N GLU A 417 3.32 -8.77 -24.07
CA GLU A 417 3.54 -7.64 -25.00
C GLU A 417 4.45 -6.55 -24.42
N PHE A 418 4.38 -6.28 -23.11
CA PHE A 418 5.24 -5.30 -22.43
C PHE A 418 6.73 -5.68 -22.53
N TYR A 419 7.10 -6.87 -22.05
CA TYR A 419 8.50 -7.32 -22.08
C TYR A 419 8.97 -7.66 -23.51
N GLY A 420 8.05 -8.08 -24.40
CA GLY A 420 8.31 -8.24 -25.83
C GLY A 420 8.76 -6.97 -26.56
N LYS A 421 8.53 -5.78 -25.97
CA LYS A 421 8.96 -4.46 -26.48
C LYS A 421 10.20 -3.91 -25.76
N GLU A 422 10.95 -4.77 -25.05
CA GLU A 422 12.15 -4.42 -24.27
C GLU A 422 11.89 -3.38 -23.16
N LEU A 423 10.63 -3.22 -22.70
CA LEU A 423 10.25 -2.30 -21.63
C LEU A 423 10.62 -2.88 -20.24
N GLN A 424 11.05 -2.00 -19.33
CA GLN A 424 11.51 -2.36 -17.99
C GLN A 424 10.46 -1.97 -16.94
N TYR A 425 10.07 -2.91 -16.08
CA TYR A 425 9.01 -2.71 -15.07
C TYR A 425 9.25 -1.46 -14.22
N THR A 426 10.47 -1.31 -13.71
CA THR A 426 10.86 -0.18 -12.83
C THR A 426 10.85 1.18 -13.51
N LYS A 427 10.91 1.23 -14.85
CA LYS A 427 11.14 2.48 -15.61
C LYS A 427 10.03 2.83 -16.58
N ASN A 428 9.21 1.88 -17.02
CA ASN A 428 8.25 2.07 -18.11
C ASN A 428 6.80 1.71 -17.73
N LEU A 429 6.54 1.25 -16.50
CA LEU A 429 5.21 0.86 -16.05
C LEU A 429 4.86 1.44 -14.67
N LEU A 430 3.60 1.81 -14.49
CA LEU A 430 2.97 1.93 -13.19
C LEU A 430 1.56 1.33 -13.25
N VAL A 431 1.36 0.19 -12.60
CA VAL A 431 0.03 -0.36 -12.35
C VAL A 431 -0.52 0.31 -11.08
N VAL A 432 -1.65 1.01 -11.20
CA VAL A 432 -2.30 1.73 -10.10
C VAL A 432 -3.56 1.02 -9.62
N GLN A 433 -3.80 1.07 -8.32
CA GLN A 433 -4.96 0.45 -7.69
C GLN A 433 -6.23 1.26 -7.99
N ASN A 434 -7.29 0.54 -8.35
CA ASN A 434 -8.61 1.10 -8.61
C ASN A 434 -9.71 0.15 -8.11
N ALA A 435 -10.93 0.66 -7.96
CA ALA A 435 -12.04 -0.14 -7.43
C ALA A 435 -12.48 -1.24 -8.43
N ARG A 436 -12.97 -2.37 -7.92
CA ARG A 436 -13.43 -3.52 -8.74
C ARG A 436 -14.48 -3.15 -9.81
N ASN A 437 -15.20 -2.04 -9.67
CA ASN A 437 -16.22 -1.54 -10.63
C ASN A 437 -15.76 -0.40 -11.55
N ALA A 438 -14.49 -0.01 -11.53
CA ALA A 438 -13.97 0.94 -12.51
C ALA A 438 -13.77 0.25 -13.88
N PRO A 439 -13.94 0.94 -15.02
CA PRO A 439 -13.56 0.38 -16.31
C PRO A 439 -12.03 0.39 -16.46
N LEU A 440 -11.49 -0.70 -17.00
CA LEU A 440 -10.07 -0.91 -17.29
C LEU A 440 -9.55 0.13 -18.29
N TRP A 441 -8.34 0.66 -18.04
CA TRP A 441 -7.74 1.68 -18.89
C TRP A 441 -6.23 1.63 -18.94
N PHE A 442 -5.69 2.28 -19.97
CA PHE A 442 -4.26 2.41 -20.26
C PHE A 442 -3.97 3.83 -20.74
N ALA A 443 -2.88 4.41 -20.27
CA ALA A 443 -2.34 5.67 -20.76
C ALA A 443 -0.88 5.45 -21.16
N PHE A 444 -0.62 5.48 -22.47
CA PHE A 444 0.72 5.37 -23.04
C PHE A 444 1.26 6.77 -23.28
N PHE A 445 2.32 7.15 -22.59
CA PHE A 445 2.98 8.44 -22.70
C PHE A 445 4.34 8.30 -23.40
N ASP A 446 4.58 9.13 -24.42
CA ASP A 446 5.89 9.32 -25.05
C ASP A 446 6.52 10.65 -24.59
N LYS A 447 7.62 10.52 -23.85
CA LYS A 447 8.46 11.62 -23.37
C LYS A 447 9.06 12.48 -24.48
N SER A 448 9.28 11.93 -25.68
CA SER A 448 10.01 12.62 -26.75
C SER A 448 9.17 13.64 -27.52
N SER A 449 7.85 13.41 -27.63
CA SER A 449 6.87 14.34 -28.19
C SER A 449 5.95 14.99 -27.16
N GLY A 450 5.95 14.48 -25.91
CA GLY A 450 5.01 14.89 -24.87
C GLY A 450 3.58 14.37 -25.06
N SER A 451 3.39 13.40 -25.96
CA SER A 451 2.06 12.88 -26.33
C SER A 451 1.64 11.73 -25.42
N CYS A 452 0.37 11.68 -25.05
CA CYS A 452 -0.25 10.60 -24.32
C CYS A 452 -1.47 10.07 -25.08
N THR A 453 -1.48 8.78 -25.38
CA THR A 453 -2.65 8.06 -25.90
C THR A 453 -3.34 7.34 -24.75
N TYR A 454 -4.52 7.81 -24.39
CA TYR A 454 -5.42 7.18 -23.43
C TYR A 454 -6.36 6.23 -24.16
N ILE A 455 -6.54 5.04 -23.59
CA ILE A 455 -7.39 3.96 -24.08
C ILE A 455 -8.19 3.43 -22.89
N GLU A 456 -9.52 3.51 -22.96
CA GLU A 456 -10.43 2.81 -22.04
C GLU A 456 -11.05 1.63 -22.78
N VAL A 457 -11.30 0.54 -22.07
CA VAL A 457 -11.82 -0.69 -22.67
C VAL A 457 -13.08 -1.17 -21.94
N SER A 458 -14.07 -1.59 -22.72
CA SER A 458 -15.28 -2.25 -22.21
C SER A 458 -15.19 -3.74 -22.49
N TYR A 459 -15.71 -4.52 -21.54
CA TYR A 459 -15.54 -5.96 -21.49
C TYR A 459 -16.63 -6.64 -20.64
N GLY A 460 -16.68 -7.97 -20.66
CA GLY A 460 -17.95 -8.69 -20.52
C GLY A 460 -18.58 -8.82 -21.91
N ASP A 461 -19.92 -8.79 -21.98
CA ASP A 461 -20.81 -8.88 -23.15
C ASP A 461 -20.20 -8.70 -24.57
N GLU A 462 -19.45 -7.62 -24.82
CA GLU A 462 -18.63 -7.44 -26.04
C GLU A 462 -17.31 -6.73 -25.69
N ASP A 463 -16.19 -7.28 -26.18
CA ASP A 463 -14.85 -6.83 -25.79
C ASP A 463 -14.20 -5.91 -26.82
N GLN A 464 -13.92 -4.66 -26.42
CA GLN A 464 -13.48 -3.61 -27.34
C GLN A 464 -12.84 -2.41 -26.64
N ILE A 465 -12.00 -1.68 -27.39
CA ILE A 465 -11.63 -0.31 -27.06
C ILE A 465 -12.92 0.54 -27.12
N SER A 466 -13.40 0.96 -25.96
CA SER A 466 -14.65 1.72 -25.81
C SER A 466 -14.42 3.22 -25.98
N TYR A 467 -13.21 3.69 -25.64
CA TYR A 467 -12.78 5.07 -25.83
C TYR A 467 -11.28 5.14 -26.12
N GLN A 468 -10.88 6.03 -27.02
CA GLN A 468 -9.48 6.39 -27.24
C GLN A 468 -9.33 7.88 -27.52
N VAL A 469 -8.23 8.48 -27.05
CA VAL A 469 -7.84 9.85 -27.43
C VAL A 469 -6.33 10.04 -27.26
N THR A 470 -5.71 10.80 -28.17
CA THR A 470 -4.30 11.20 -28.10
C THR A 470 -4.20 12.70 -27.88
N GLU A 471 -3.46 13.11 -26.86
CA GLU A 471 -3.28 14.51 -26.46
C GLU A 471 -1.82 14.81 -26.10
N ASN A 472 -1.34 16.03 -26.34
CA ASN A 472 -0.07 16.46 -25.77
C ASN A 472 -0.31 16.90 -24.31
N ILE A 473 0.46 16.32 -23.38
CA ILE A 473 0.32 16.52 -21.93
C ILE A 473 1.59 17.09 -21.27
N GLU A 474 2.60 17.48 -22.06
CA GLU A 474 3.87 18.02 -21.56
C GLU A 474 3.65 19.29 -20.73
N PHE A 475 3.98 19.25 -19.44
CA PHE A 475 3.63 20.32 -18.51
C PHE A 475 4.23 21.68 -18.90
N ASP A 476 5.43 21.74 -19.47
CA ASP A 476 6.05 23.00 -19.93
C ASP A 476 5.28 23.60 -21.13
N THR A 477 4.75 22.77 -22.03
CA THR A 477 3.88 23.20 -23.13
C THR A 477 2.48 23.61 -22.64
N LEU A 478 1.92 22.87 -21.69
CA LEU A 478 0.61 23.17 -21.10
C LEU A 478 0.61 24.43 -20.24
N SER A 479 1.68 24.67 -19.46
CA SER A 479 1.80 25.81 -18.53
C SER A 479 2.46 27.05 -19.14
N GLY A 480 3.06 26.93 -20.34
CA GLY A 480 3.87 27.97 -20.97
C GLY A 480 3.13 29.28 -21.33
N SER A 481 1.79 29.29 -21.39
CA SER A 481 1.01 30.53 -21.47
C SER A 481 -0.40 30.42 -20.87
N PRO A 482 -1.04 31.53 -20.48
CA PRO A 482 -2.43 31.53 -20.00
C PRO A 482 -3.43 30.95 -21.00
N GLU A 483 -3.16 31.09 -22.30
CA GLU A 483 -3.97 30.50 -23.37
C GLU A 483 -3.85 28.97 -23.42
N SER A 484 -2.64 28.41 -23.26
CA SER A 484 -2.43 26.95 -23.11
C SER A 484 -3.12 26.42 -21.85
N ILE A 485 -2.93 27.10 -20.72
CA ILE A 485 -3.54 26.74 -19.44
C ILE A 485 -5.08 26.74 -19.55
N ALA A 486 -5.66 27.77 -20.17
CA ALA A 486 -7.11 27.86 -20.36
C ALA A 486 -7.65 26.75 -21.28
N ALA A 487 -6.97 26.46 -22.40
CA ALA A 487 -7.36 25.42 -23.33
C ALA A 487 -7.25 24.00 -22.72
N TRP A 488 -6.21 23.74 -21.92
CA TRP A 488 -6.10 22.45 -21.23
C TRP A 488 -7.09 22.34 -20.06
N ASN A 489 -7.33 23.44 -19.34
CA ASN A 489 -8.36 23.47 -18.30
C ASN A 489 -9.77 23.21 -18.86
N GLU A 490 -10.08 23.59 -20.11
CA GLU A 490 -11.33 23.18 -20.77
C GLU A 490 -11.41 21.64 -20.90
N LYS A 491 -10.33 20.98 -21.31
CA LYS A 491 -10.26 19.50 -21.45
C LYS A 491 -10.32 18.75 -20.12
N VAL A 492 -9.72 19.30 -19.06
CA VAL A 492 -9.85 18.78 -17.68
C VAL A 492 -11.30 18.89 -17.21
N ASN A 493 -11.98 20.02 -17.47
CA ASN A 493 -13.39 20.18 -17.11
C ASN A 493 -14.36 19.38 -18.01
N SER A 494 -13.93 18.96 -19.20
CA SER A 494 -14.70 18.08 -20.10
C SER A 494 -14.36 16.59 -19.94
N ALA A 495 -13.57 16.21 -18.94
CA ALA A 495 -13.15 14.83 -18.66
C ALA A 495 -12.54 14.09 -19.88
N VAL A 496 -11.54 14.69 -20.54
CA VAL A 496 -10.90 14.11 -21.76
C VAL A 496 -10.27 12.73 -21.56
N PHE A 497 -9.92 12.34 -20.33
CA PHE A 497 -9.45 11.00 -19.98
C PHE A 497 -10.42 10.33 -18.98
N ASN A 498 -11.73 10.54 -19.18
CA ASN A 498 -12.81 10.00 -18.36
C ASN A 498 -12.61 10.21 -16.84
N GLY A 499 -12.15 11.40 -16.43
CA GLY A 499 -11.97 11.79 -15.03
C GLY A 499 -10.60 11.46 -14.44
N ARG A 500 -9.69 10.86 -15.22
CA ARG A 500 -8.33 10.46 -14.80
C ARG A 500 -7.27 11.51 -15.11
N GLU A 501 -7.68 12.72 -15.51
CA GLU A 501 -6.77 13.73 -16.05
C GLU A 501 -5.72 14.13 -15.02
N PHE A 502 -6.10 14.28 -13.74
CA PHE A 502 -5.14 14.63 -12.71
C PHE A 502 -4.11 13.52 -12.45
N ALA A 503 -4.50 12.23 -12.52
CA ALA A 503 -3.58 11.10 -12.38
C ALA A 503 -2.59 11.04 -13.55
N ILE A 504 -3.10 11.03 -14.78
CA ILE A 504 -2.31 10.90 -16.02
C ILE A 504 -1.37 12.11 -16.20
N LEU A 505 -1.85 13.33 -15.91
CA LEU A 505 -1.01 14.54 -16.00
C LEU A 505 0.14 14.51 -14.99
N THR A 506 -0.15 14.23 -13.71
CA THR A 506 0.84 14.38 -12.65
C THR A 506 1.87 13.26 -12.64
N ILE A 507 1.45 12.01 -12.80
CA ILE A 507 2.37 10.87 -12.76
C ILE A 507 3.28 10.88 -14.00
N SER A 508 2.71 10.99 -15.22
CA SER A 508 3.50 10.94 -16.46
C SER A 508 4.51 12.08 -16.57
N ASN A 509 4.15 13.30 -16.16
CA ASN A 509 5.10 14.42 -16.15
C ASN A 509 6.13 14.31 -15.02
N ALA A 510 5.77 13.80 -13.83
CA ALA A 510 6.73 13.60 -12.74
C ALA A 510 7.78 12.56 -13.16
N TRP A 511 7.33 11.44 -13.75
CA TRP A 511 8.19 10.45 -14.38
C TRP A 511 9.05 11.07 -15.51
N ALA A 512 8.46 11.95 -16.34
CA ALA A 512 9.19 12.64 -17.40
C ALA A 512 10.39 13.46 -16.89
N THR A 513 10.38 13.95 -15.64
CA THR A 513 11.55 14.62 -15.06
C THR A 513 12.79 13.72 -14.95
N GLY A 514 12.61 12.40 -14.86
CA GLY A 514 13.67 11.44 -14.53
C GLY A 514 14.10 11.43 -13.06
N ASN A 515 13.44 12.18 -12.18
CA ASN A 515 13.75 12.28 -10.75
C ASN A 515 12.59 11.79 -9.85
N LEU A 516 11.64 11.03 -10.41
CA LEU A 516 10.57 10.43 -9.62
C LEU A 516 11.12 9.18 -8.91
N ASP A 517 11.20 9.28 -7.58
CA ASP A 517 11.69 8.20 -6.71
C ASP A 517 10.83 6.93 -6.81
N TYR A 518 11.46 5.75 -6.76
CA TYR A 518 10.74 4.48 -6.95
C TYR A 518 9.88 4.06 -5.73
N GLU A 519 10.30 4.40 -4.51
CA GLU A 519 9.46 4.18 -3.32
C GLU A 519 8.25 5.14 -3.33
N LEU A 520 8.42 6.35 -3.86
CA LEU A 520 7.31 7.26 -4.15
C LEU A 520 6.41 6.71 -5.27
N MET A 521 6.95 6.17 -6.38
CA MET A 521 6.16 5.47 -7.40
C MET A 521 5.33 4.34 -6.79
N GLN A 522 5.90 3.54 -5.90
CA GLN A 522 5.18 2.51 -5.16
C GLN A 522 4.03 3.07 -4.30
N CYS A 523 4.20 4.23 -3.66
CA CYS A 523 3.10 4.89 -2.96
C CYS A 523 2.00 5.37 -3.95
N LEU A 524 2.39 5.73 -5.18
CA LEU A 524 1.46 6.09 -6.26
C LEU A 524 0.73 4.88 -6.86
N GLN A 525 1.29 3.67 -6.81
CA GLN A 525 0.55 2.44 -7.13
C GLN A 525 -0.69 2.33 -6.23
N LEU A 526 -0.54 2.52 -4.92
CA LEU A 526 -1.66 2.49 -3.98
C LEU A 526 -2.57 3.73 -4.11
N HIS A 527 -2.01 4.95 -4.13
CA HIS A 527 -2.81 6.17 -4.11
C HIS A 527 -3.42 6.57 -5.47
N ASN A 528 -3.02 5.93 -6.56
CA ASN A 528 -3.47 6.09 -7.96
C ASN A 528 -3.32 7.46 -8.64
N HIS A 529 -2.88 8.50 -7.92
CA HIS A 529 -2.56 9.81 -8.49
C HIS A 529 -1.49 10.54 -7.65
N PHE A 530 -0.67 11.38 -8.27
CA PHE A 530 0.34 12.15 -7.56
C PHE A 530 -0.24 13.50 -7.11
N CYS A 531 -0.12 13.81 -5.82
CA CYS A 531 -0.70 15.03 -5.25
C CYS A 531 0.06 15.53 -4.02
N PRO A 532 -0.14 16.79 -3.60
CA PRO A 532 0.56 17.40 -2.46
C PRO A 532 0.31 16.69 -1.12
N GLY A 533 -0.74 15.86 -1.04
CA GLY A 533 -1.00 15.02 0.11
C GLY A 533 -0.11 13.77 0.16
N VAL A 534 0.20 13.15 -0.98
CA VAL A 534 1.12 11.99 -1.06
C VAL A 534 2.56 12.47 -0.89
N SER A 535 2.97 13.53 -1.61
CA SER A 535 4.32 14.08 -1.47
C SER A 535 4.60 14.61 -0.07
N SER A 536 3.62 15.24 0.61
CA SER A 536 3.76 15.59 2.04
C SER A 536 3.88 14.37 2.96
N GLY A 537 3.17 13.28 2.68
CA GLY A 537 3.35 11.99 3.36
C GLY A 537 4.76 11.43 3.17
N PHE A 538 5.34 11.57 1.98
CA PHE A 538 6.71 11.17 1.69
C PHE A 538 7.73 12.01 2.48
N VAL A 539 7.55 13.33 2.56
CA VAL A 539 8.39 14.21 3.40
C VAL A 539 8.26 13.85 4.89
N LEU A 540 7.04 13.63 5.39
CA LEU A 540 6.80 13.20 6.77
C LEU A 540 7.47 11.84 7.07
N ALA A 541 7.44 10.91 6.11
CA ALA A 541 8.05 9.60 6.28
C ALA A 541 9.59 9.67 6.34
N ASN A 542 10.22 10.40 5.42
CA ASN A 542 11.68 10.60 5.45
C ASN A 542 12.10 11.35 6.74
N TRP A 543 11.35 12.36 7.18
CA TRP A 543 11.65 13.05 8.45
C TRP A 543 11.58 12.11 9.66
N MET A 544 10.57 11.23 9.72
CA MET A 544 10.47 10.23 10.79
C MET A 544 11.64 9.24 10.76
N GLU A 545 12.07 8.82 9.57
CA GLU A 545 13.20 7.90 9.39
C GLU A 545 14.54 8.56 9.75
N ASP A 546 14.73 9.85 9.46
CA ASP A 546 15.93 10.63 9.84
C ASP A 546 16.04 10.86 11.36
N ASN A 547 14.92 11.02 12.07
CA ASN A 547 14.89 11.41 13.48
C ASN A 547 14.61 10.26 14.46
N TYR A 548 13.92 9.22 14.00
CA TYR A 548 13.52 8.03 14.77
C TYR A 548 13.77 6.74 13.96
N PRO A 549 15.03 6.38 13.66
CA PRO A 549 15.36 5.41 12.61
C PRO A 549 14.65 4.05 12.69
N LEU A 550 14.16 3.61 11.53
CA LEU A 550 13.47 2.33 11.36
C LEU A 550 14.48 1.18 11.24
N GLU A 551 15.18 0.85 12.32
CA GLU A 551 16.11 -0.28 12.39
C GLU A 551 15.39 -1.65 12.57
N GLU A 552 16.09 -2.78 12.46
CA GLU A 552 15.50 -4.12 12.68
C GLU A 552 14.84 -4.19 14.07
N GLY A 553 13.57 -4.58 14.14
CA GLY A 553 12.82 -4.65 15.40
C GLY A 553 12.19 -3.32 15.86
N VAL A 554 12.46 -2.21 15.17
CA VAL A 554 11.67 -0.97 15.25
C VAL A 554 10.46 -1.08 14.32
N SER A 555 9.35 -0.47 14.72
CA SER A 555 8.11 -0.38 13.95
C SER A 555 7.35 0.89 14.32
N TYR A 556 6.55 1.44 13.40
CA TYR A 556 5.69 2.58 13.67
C TYR A 556 4.20 2.17 13.76
N THR A 557 3.39 2.95 14.46
CA THR A 557 1.93 2.87 14.43
C THR A 557 1.37 4.29 14.32
N VAL A 558 0.51 4.54 13.33
CA VAL A 558 0.05 5.89 12.99
C VAL A 558 -1.40 6.10 13.46
N PHE A 559 -1.65 7.20 14.15
CA PHE A 559 -3.00 7.70 14.41
C PHE A 559 -3.19 8.95 13.56
N SER A 560 -3.88 8.82 12.42
CA SER A 560 -4.06 9.92 11.50
C SER A 560 -5.38 10.64 11.72
N SER A 561 -5.26 11.76 12.43
CA SER A 561 -6.27 12.81 12.53
C SER A 561 -5.52 14.15 12.58
N PRO A 562 -5.78 15.12 11.68
CA PRO A 562 -6.64 15.01 10.51
C PRO A 562 -6.04 14.09 9.42
N ARG A 563 -6.89 13.34 8.73
CA ARG A 563 -6.54 12.42 7.63
C ARG A 563 -6.34 13.15 6.29
N TRP A 564 -5.41 12.67 5.45
CA TRP A 564 -5.28 13.06 4.03
C TRP A 564 -4.38 12.05 3.29
N CYS A 565 -4.17 12.23 1.99
CA CYS A 565 -3.41 11.30 1.12
C CYS A 565 -2.01 10.82 1.61
N LYS A 566 -1.45 11.40 2.68
CA LYS A 566 -0.25 10.91 3.37
C LYS A 566 -0.40 9.48 3.91
N GLU A 567 -1.60 9.06 4.32
CA GLU A 567 -1.77 7.77 4.97
C GLU A 567 -1.35 6.60 4.06
N ASP A 568 -1.57 6.70 2.76
CA ASP A 568 -1.23 5.64 1.80
C ASP A 568 0.29 5.52 1.60
N VAL A 569 1.08 6.56 1.89
CA VAL A 569 2.54 6.46 2.01
C VAL A 569 2.90 5.56 3.18
N PHE A 570 2.28 5.75 4.34
CA PHE A 570 2.58 4.95 5.54
C PHE A 570 2.12 3.49 5.38
N VAL A 571 0.95 3.26 4.77
CA VAL A 571 0.44 1.92 4.44
C VAL A 571 1.40 1.16 3.53
N LYS A 572 2.00 1.83 2.52
CA LYS A 572 2.91 1.18 1.56
C LYS A 572 4.37 1.10 2.05
N ARG A 573 4.93 2.21 2.55
CA ARG A 573 6.36 2.35 2.91
C ARG A 573 6.73 1.71 4.25
N TRP A 574 5.81 1.67 5.21
CA TRP A 574 6.09 1.14 6.56
C TRP A 574 5.35 -0.17 6.87
N ASP A 575 4.65 -0.72 5.88
CA ASP A 575 3.70 -1.82 6.05
C ASP A 575 2.63 -1.56 7.14
N ALA A 576 2.33 -0.29 7.39
CA ALA A 576 1.42 0.17 8.45
C ALA A 576 -0.05 0.03 8.04
N THR A 577 -0.45 -1.16 7.59
CA THR A 577 -1.80 -1.41 7.05
C THR A 577 -2.87 -1.40 8.15
N PRO A 578 -4.14 -1.09 7.81
CA PRO A 578 -5.27 -1.24 8.74
C PRO A 578 -5.40 -2.66 9.31
N GLY A 579 -5.31 -3.69 8.45
CA GLY A 579 -5.52 -5.09 8.82
C GLY A 579 -4.37 -5.72 9.61
N LYS A 580 -3.15 -5.19 9.49
CA LYS A 580 -2.00 -5.49 10.39
C LYS A 580 -2.04 -4.64 11.66
N GLY A 581 -2.96 -3.67 11.73
CA GLY A 581 -3.19 -2.80 12.87
C GLY A 581 -2.29 -1.57 12.95
N GLY A 582 -1.42 -1.34 11.96
CA GLY A 582 -0.40 -0.29 11.96
C GLY A 582 -0.92 1.14 11.75
N ILE A 583 -2.17 1.32 11.34
CA ILE A 583 -2.82 2.62 11.25
C ILE A 583 -4.22 2.64 11.88
N PHE A 584 -4.59 3.81 12.42
CA PHE A 584 -5.90 4.19 12.92
C PHE A 584 -6.29 5.53 12.28
N VAL A 585 -7.58 5.72 11.96
CA VAL A 585 -8.05 6.84 11.13
C VAL A 585 -9.37 7.37 11.65
N SER A 586 -9.42 8.67 11.95
CA SER A 586 -10.60 9.40 12.43
C SER A 586 -10.48 10.90 12.17
N ASP A 587 -11.61 11.60 12.08
CA ASP A 587 -11.68 13.04 11.85
C ASP A 587 -11.72 13.84 13.17
N LEU A 588 -10.88 14.88 13.28
CA LEU A 588 -10.99 15.90 14.33
C LEU A 588 -11.91 17.04 13.86
N THR A 589 -12.49 17.77 14.80
CA THR A 589 -13.17 19.05 14.53
C THR A 589 -12.16 20.19 14.33
N ASP A 590 -12.58 21.26 13.64
CA ASP A 590 -11.77 22.47 13.46
C ASP A 590 -11.28 23.05 14.80
N GLU A 591 -12.11 22.99 15.86
CA GLU A 591 -11.77 23.51 17.19
C GLU A 591 -10.67 22.68 17.88
N GLU A 592 -10.63 21.36 17.67
CA GLU A 592 -9.57 20.48 18.17
C GLU A 592 -8.26 20.67 17.39
N VAL A 593 -8.35 20.83 16.07
CA VAL A 593 -7.19 21.12 15.21
C VAL A 593 -6.56 22.46 15.56
N ASP A 594 -7.36 23.51 15.78
CA ASP A 594 -6.87 24.83 16.24
C ASP A 594 -6.28 24.76 17.67
N ALA A 595 -6.80 23.88 18.54
CA ALA A 595 -6.30 23.73 19.91
C ALA A 595 -4.93 23.03 19.99
N ILE A 596 -4.68 22.03 19.15
CA ILE A 596 -3.39 21.32 19.06
C ILE A 596 -2.39 22.12 18.19
N GLY A 597 -2.89 22.70 17.09
CA GLY A 597 -2.16 23.56 16.17
C GLY A 597 -2.51 23.27 14.71
N SER A 598 -2.85 24.31 13.94
CA SER A 598 -3.37 24.26 12.56
C SER A 598 -2.55 23.48 11.52
N ASN A 599 -1.30 23.15 11.84
CA ASN A 599 -0.39 22.39 10.96
C ASN A 599 -0.38 20.88 11.28
N LEU A 600 -1.18 20.40 12.23
CA LEU A 600 -1.17 19.01 12.73
C LEU A 600 -1.21 17.96 11.61
N ALA A 601 -0.30 16.98 11.70
CA ALA A 601 -0.09 15.93 10.71
C ALA A 601 -0.20 14.50 11.28
N GLY A 602 -0.65 14.33 12.53
CA GLY A 602 -0.89 13.02 13.14
C GLY A 602 0.05 12.67 14.31
N ILE A 603 -0.23 11.54 14.95
CA ILE A 603 0.62 10.90 15.97
C ILE A 603 1.29 9.67 15.36
N PHE A 604 2.59 9.54 15.58
CA PHE A 604 3.45 8.47 15.10
C PHE A 604 4.06 7.77 16.31
N VAL A 605 3.52 6.61 16.69
CA VAL A 605 4.04 5.81 17.81
C VAL A 605 5.20 4.96 17.33
N VAL A 606 6.40 5.27 17.80
CA VAL A 606 7.63 4.48 17.60
C VAL A 606 7.65 3.35 18.63
N LYS A 607 7.71 2.10 18.15
CA LYS A 607 7.81 0.88 18.96
C LYS A 607 9.12 0.16 18.67
N ASP A 608 10.09 0.33 19.58
CA ASP A 608 11.38 -0.36 19.55
C ASP A 608 11.30 -1.61 20.45
N ARG A 609 11.39 -2.79 19.83
CA ARG A 609 11.34 -4.10 20.52
C ARG A 609 12.68 -4.50 21.15
N ASN A 610 13.78 -3.87 20.74
CA ASN A 610 15.14 -4.11 21.25
C ASN A 610 15.38 -3.35 22.56
N ALA A 611 14.98 -2.08 22.61
CA ALA A 611 14.96 -1.29 23.83
C ALA A 611 13.76 -1.60 24.74
N GLY A 612 12.65 -2.08 24.15
CA GLY A 612 11.40 -2.33 24.86
C GLY A 612 10.63 -1.04 25.20
N THR A 613 10.63 -0.06 24.27
CA THR A 613 10.10 1.29 24.49
C THR A 613 9.03 1.67 23.48
N LEU A 614 8.05 2.45 23.94
CA LEU A 614 7.03 3.10 23.13
C LEU A 614 7.13 4.62 23.26
N LYS A 615 7.00 5.33 22.15
CA LYS A 615 7.02 6.80 22.12
C LYS A 615 6.04 7.36 21.09
N ALA A 616 5.08 8.17 21.53
CA ALA A 616 4.24 8.95 20.64
C ALA A 616 4.97 10.23 20.20
N VAL A 617 5.26 10.35 18.90
CA VAL A 617 5.81 11.55 18.26
C VAL A 617 4.67 12.25 17.53
N VAL A 618 4.42 13.52 17.82
CA VAL A 618 3.31 14.29 17.21
C VAL A 618 3.90 15.32 16.27
N LEU A 619 3.50 15.27 15.00
CA LEU A 619 4.08 16.09 13.93
C LEU A 619 3.12 17.16 13.42
N GLY A 620 3.70 18.25 12.93
CA GLY A 620 3.04 19.23 12.08
C GLY A 620 3.72 19.34 10.72
N TYR A 621 2.94 19.65 9.67
CA TYR A 621 3.39 19.85 8.30
C TYR A 621 3.00 21.24 7.77
N ASN A 622 3.97 21.96 7.21
CA ASN A 622 3.83 23.36 6.81
C ASN A 622 3.54 23.53 5.31
N SER A 623 2.26 23.36 4.93
CA SER A 623 1.85 23.49 3.52
C SER A 623 1.91 24.92 2.95
N ASP A 624 2.01 25.94 3.81
CA ASP A 624 2.19 27.34 3.39
C ASP A 624 3.58 27.59 2.80
N VAL A 625 4.63 26.99 3.37
CA VAL A 625 6.00 27.07 2.82
C VAL A 625 6.05 26.50 1.41
N VAL A 626 5.42 25.34 1.18
CA VAL A 626 5.28 24.75 -0.16
C VAL A 626 4.55 25.71 -1.10
N SER A 627 3.40 26.23 -0.65
CA SER A 627 2.53 27.10 -1.43
C SER A 627 3.17 28.44 -1.79
N ALA A 628 4.06 28.96 -0.95
CA ALA A 628 4.80 30.20 -1.18
C ALA A 628 6.03 30.03 -2.12
N ASN A 629 6.59 28.81 -2.25
CA ASN A 629 7.85 28.58 -2.95
C ASN A 629 7.75 27.73 -4.23
N CYS A 630 6.66 26.98 -4.43
CA CYS A 630 6.46 26.12 -5.61
C CYS A 630 6.30 26.85 -6.95
N GLY A 631 6.10 28.17 -6.95
CA GLY A 631 5.94 28.97 -8.17
C GLY A 631 4.52 28.98 -8.77
N ALA A 632 3.53 28.40 -8.08
CA ALA A 632 2.12 28.52 -8.44
C ALA A 632 1.58 29.94 -8.21
N LYS A 633 0.68 30.39 -9.08
CA LYS A 633 -0.03 31.67 -8.97
C LYS A 633 -1.38 31.49 -8.28
N GLU A 634 -1.94 32.59 -7.78
CA GLU A 634 -3.28 32.65 -7.15
C GLU A 634 -4.41 32.34 -8.15
N ASP A 635 -4.18 32.55 -9.45
CA ASP A 635 -5.12 32.31 -10.55
C ASP A 635 -4.80 31.06 -11.40
N ASP A 636 -3.77 30.29 -11.05
CA ASP A 636 -3.48 29.02 -11.73
C ASP A 636 -4.51 27.93 -11.36
N PRO A 637 -5.00 27.13 -12.33
CA PRO A 637 -5.92 26.03 -12.05
C PRO A 637 -5.39 25.03 -11.02
N SER A 638 -6.33 24.38 -10.31
CA SER A 638 -6.02 23.40 -9.24
C SER A 638 -5.02 22.32 -9.66
N TRP A 639 -5.10 21.81 -10.90
CA TRP A 639 -4.15 20.81 -11.41
C TRP A 639 -2.73 21.38 -11.60
N VAL A 640 -2.59 22.61 -12.08
CA VAL A 640 -1.31 23.34 -12.22
C VAL A 640 -0.70 23.58 -10.83
N SER A 641 -1.47 24.18 -9.93
CA SER A 641 -1.02 24.55 -8.58
C SER A 641 -0.61 23.33 -7.76
N LYS A 642 -1.34 22.21 -7.85
CA LYS A 642 -0.95 20.94 -7.21
C LYS A 642 0.35 20.40 -7.80
N TYR A 643 0.43 20.23 -9.13
CA TYR A 643 1.61 19.63 -9.75
C TYR A 643 2.90 20.44 -9.54
N GLN A 644 2.81 21.76 -9.48
CA GLN A 644 3.96 22.60 -9.12
C GLN A 644 4.42 22.39 -7.66
N LYS A 645 3.47 22.19 -6.72
CA LYS A 645 3.81 21.83 -5.33
C LYS A 645 4.48 20.46 -5.28
N ASP A 646 4.01 19.50 -6.06
CA ASP A 646 4.61 18.16 -6.15
C ASP A 646 6.02 18.21 -6.77
N LEU A 647 6.23 18.90 -7.89
CA LEU A 647 7.56 19.15 -8.47
C LEU A 647 8.53 19.82 -7.50
N TRP A 648 8.04 20.74 -6.66
CA TRP A 648 8.85 21.40 -5.64
C TRP A 648 9.19 20.44 -4.49
N LEU A 649 8.26 19.57 -4.10
CA LEU A 649 8.46 18.53 -3.07
C LEU A 649 9.30 17.33 -3.56
N MET A 650 9.46 17.13 -4.87
CA MET A 650 10.38 16.11 -5.43
C MET A 650 11.87 16.40 -5.19
N ASN A 651 12.25 17.61 -4.76
CA ASN A 651 13.64 17.92 -4.39
C ASN A 651 13.82 17.90 -2.85
N PRO A 652 14.61 16.96 -2.28
CA PRO A 652 14.90 16.92 -0.85
C PRO A 652 15.55 18.18 -0.27
N GLU A 653 16.27 18.98 -1.08
CA GLU A 653 16.83 20.27 -0.62
C GLU A 653 15.74 21.27 -0.19
N ASN A 654 14.50 21.09 -0.64
CA ASN A 654 13.36 21.94 -0.29
C ASN A 654 12.64 21.52 1.00
N TRP A 655 13.00 20.38 1.64
CA TRP A 655 12.26 19.84 2.78
C TRP A 655 12.54 20.54 4.13
N GLY A 656 13.50 21.47 4.16
CA GLY A 656 13.80 22.28 5.33
C GLY A 656 12.59 23.06 5.84
N ASP A 657 12.39 23.07 7.17
CA ASP A 657 11.29 23.72 7.88
C ASP A 657 9.86 23.27 7.49
N LEU A 658 9.69 22.20 6.68
CA LEU A 658 8.38 21.65 6.33
C LEU A 658 7.74 20.82 7.44
N VAL A 659 8.54 20.07 8.21
CA VAL A 659 8.06 19.20 9.29
C VAL A 659 8.52 19.75 10.64
N THR A 660 7.64 19.69 11.64
CA THR A 660 7.91 20.15 13.01
C THR A 660 7.48 19.08 14.01
N GLU A 661 8.37 18.68 14.92
CA GLU A 661 7.97 17.93 16.11
C GLU A 661 7.21 18.86 17.07
N LEU A 662 5.92 18.59 17.27
CA LEU A 662 5.04 19.32 18.19
C LEU A 662 5.17 18.78 19.62
N ALA A 663 5.31 17.46 19.75
CA ALA A 663 5.58 16.77 21.02
C ALA A 663 6.26 15.42 20.77
N ALA A 664 7.02 14.94 21.77
CA ALA A 664 7.52 13.58 21.84
C ALA A 664 7.31 13.06 23.28
N ILE A 665 6.53 12.00 23.42
CA ILE A 665 5.98 11.51 24.71
C ILE A 665 6.31 10.03 24.84
N ASP A 666 7.06 9.63 25.87
CA ASP A 666 7.24 8.22 26.22
C ASP A 666 5.91 7.67 26.81
N ILE A 667 5.39 6.57 26.26
CA ILE A 667 4.11 5.95 26.66
C ILE A 667 4.29 4.48 27.05
N ASP A 668 3.22 3.82 27.53
CA ASP A 668 3.21 2.37 27.73
C ASP A 668 2.14 1.65 26.88
N GLU A 669 2.12 0.31 26.95
CA GLU A 669 1.18 -0.52 26.18
C GLU A 669 -0.28 -0.33 26.64
N ALA A 670 -0.55 0.16 27.85
CA ALA A 670 -1.91 0.47 28.28
C ALA A 670 -2.40 1.78 27.64
N THR A 671 -1.57 2.83 27.66
CA THR A 671 -1.84 4.09 26.91
C THR A 671 -2.05 3.81 25.42
N LEU A 672 -1.20 2.96 24.82
CA LEU A 672 -1.36 2.59 23.42
C LEU A 672 -2.67 1.82 23.16
N ASN A 673 -3.10 0.93 24.06
CA ASN A 673 -4.37 0.22 23.91
C ASN A 673 -5.60 1.12 24.15
N GLU A 674 -5.48 2.16 24.98
CA GLU A 674 -6.51 3.18 25.20
C GLU A 674 -6.71 4.03 23.94
N MET A 675 -5.61 4.52 23.33
CA MET A 675 -5.62 5.27 22.06
C MET A 675 -6.28 4.53 20.87
N ASN A 676 -6.46 3.20 20.97
CA ASN A 676 -6.98 2.35 19.90
C ASN A 676 -8.52 2.24 19.85
N GLN A 677 -9.24 2.67 20.90
CA GLN A 677 -10.69 2.43 21.05
C GLN A 677 -11.55 3.43 20.25
N ALA A 678 -12.75 3.01 19.83
CA ALA A 678 -13.65 3.84 19.02
C ALA A 678 -14.24 5.06 19.75
N ASP A 679 -14.45 4.93 21.06
CA ASP A 679 -14.99 5.98 21.95
C ASP A 679 -13.94 7.00 22.40
N THR A 680 -12.67 6.77 22.07
CA THR A 680 -11.53 7.50 22.63
C THR A 680 -10.90 8.44 21.60
N ASN A 681 -10.50 9.65 22.04
CA ASN A 681 -9.67 10.56 21.24
C ASN A 681 -8.19 10.43 21.66
N PRO A 682 -7.28 9.97 20.78
CA PRO A 682 -5.88 9.75 21.15
C PRO A 682 -5.14 11.04 21.56
N TYR A 683 -5.63 12.22 21.18
CA TYR A 683 -5.06 13.51 21.61
C TYR A 683 -5.48 13.91 23.02
N GLU A 684 -6.64 13.47 23.51
CA GLU A 684 -7.01 13.62 24.92
C GLU A 684 -6.18 12.67 25.80
N VAL A 685 -5.97 11.42 25.37
CA VAL A 685 -5.14 10.43 26.07
C VAL A 685 -3.69 10.91 26.24
N LEU A 686 -3.13 11.58 25.23
CA LEU A 686 -1.79 12.19 25.31
C LEU A 686 -1.76 13.55 26.04
N GLY A 687 -2.91 14.06 26.52
CA GLY A 687 -3.00 15.35 27.23
C GLY A 687 -2.76 16.58 26.35
N LEU A 688 -3.01 16.47 25.04
CA LEU A 688 -2.84 17.53 24.04
C LEU A 688 -4.15 18.30 23.78
N LEU A 689 -5.29 17.69 24.10
CA LEU A 689 -6.59 18.34 24.23
C LEU A 689 -7.00 18.41 25.71
N ASN A 690 -7.76 19.44 26.09
CA ASN A 690 -8.34 19.54 27.44
C ASN A 690 -9.67 18.77 27.45
N SER A 691 -9.80 17.75 28.31
CA SER A 691 -11.05 17.02 28.43
C SER A 691 -12.19 17.92 28.94
N ALA A 692 -13.39 17.69 28.40
CA ALA A 692 -14.52 18.62 28.53
C ALA A 692 -15.11 18.76 29.96
N GLU A 693 -14.68 17.95 30.94
CA GLU A 693 -15.28 17.91 32.28
C GLU A 693 -15.01 19.17 33.13
N ASP A 694 -13.83 19.79 32.99
CA ASP A 694 -13.35 20.82 33.93
C ASP A 694 -14.05 22.19 33.75
N ALA A 695 -14.86 22.34 32.69
CA ALA A 695 -15.70 23.52 32.45
C ALA A 695 -16.91 23.63 33.40
N SER A 696 -17.24 22.57 34.14
CA SER A 696 -18.50 22.46 34.90
C SER A 696 -18.46 23.01 36.33
N SER A 697 -17.27 23.25 36.91
CA SER A 697 -17.10 23.47 38.35
C SER A 697 -17.11 24.94 38.83
N LEU A 698 -17.09 25.93 37.90
CA LEU A 698 -16.86 27.33 38.22
C LEU A 698 -18.05 28.28 37.97
N SER A 699 -19.13 28.16 38.77
CA SER A 699 -19.78 29.34 39.38
C SER A 699 -20.90 29.02 40.39
N LEU A 700 -21.20 30.00 41.25
CA LEU A 700 -22.39 30.14 42.11
C LEU A 700 -22.40 29.52 43.53
N GLU A 701 -21.37 29.76 44.35
CA GLU A 701 -21.62 30.01 45.77
C GLU A 701 -22.15 31.45 45.97
N SER A 702 -23.38 31.59 46.45
CA SER A 702 -24.04 32.88 46.71
C SER A 702 -24.13 33.17 48.21
N THR A 703 -23.18 33.96 48.73
CA THR A 703 -23.20 34.39 50.13
C THR A 703 -24.01 35.67 50.34
N GLU A 704 -25.30 35.55 50.65
CA GLU A 704 -26.06 36.67 51.22
C GLU A 704 -25.54 37.06 52.61
N SER A 705 -25.50 38.36 52.90
CA SER A 705 -25.05 38.89 54.18
C SER A 705 -26.21 39.14 55.14
N VAL A 706 -26.18 38.55 56.34
CA VAL A 706 -27.01 38.98 57.47
C VAL A 706 -26.14 39.14 58.72
N THR A 707 -26.40 40.19 59.50
CA THR A 707 -25.66 40.54 60.71
C THR A 707 -26.33 40.01 61.99
N VAL A 708 -25.49 39.65 62.97
CA VAL A 708 -25.79 39.23 64.36
C VAL A 708 -26.18 37.76 64.51
#